data_AF-A0A926UY29-F1
#
_entry.id   AF-A0A926UY29-F1
#
_cell.length_a   1.000
_cell.length_b   1.000
_cell.length_c   1.000
_cell.angle_alpha   90.00
_cell.angle_beta   90.00
_cell.angle_gamma   90.00
#
_symmetry.space_group_name_H-M   'P 1'
#
loop_
_entity.id
_entity.type
_entity.pdbx_description
1 polymer ?
#
loop_
_entity_poly.entity_id
_entity_poly.type
_entity_poly.pdbx_seq_one_letter_code
_entity_poly.pdbx_strand_id
1 'polypeptide(L)'
;MKRRSVWGWVGLGLGVAIAILLFAHPINATERSSYALSQEAGFNRPDHYPLRPPTGAKTEFYRPIKPWVGRLILPELRARGATDWVWFEVHQAPPDSQDLIGKTVKLEWGDSSFAQNYPPIVTTNVRLSDRARQFEGMGNLIPTRLDGWRRVGPLESLAGARPNNDLEASLGTVKLTTNTAGEPVLRTEREPVQVTGRMYGLVSIVAPETEQPNVRPATCPVKQRLCESELYRVRHYNPQTQQFDGPEDVIRIPQQPPDAGGRFFSTPHQLASSSAGRAGWYIYGAFDAGGMFTVQAIKPRSLVQLAPGEVLLGKRRGRTYISQHNWGDMAERKGSLHTVLLDPVHREAEKAIADWKEGDQALLIHLFGGIGGENGDPVMGWTVTGHYSYGIAQVVREPLTQELQFDMTYQQIYANNTNGIVSGSLDWTAYMGDLQRGWMGSRPVSDIVIKLDALARPFKFGDQEVPVSILRELMLQTQVIAARYRTGDGTGLAAVTPATSCVQDSSQALYIALSRLQQEILKRPDVLNWIKNHPQDPETRRFQRVVELGKVLNDLLVPRGVVRPDWEKNAEFLAGISGSGDLGRQSTLRNALLSWRSILPRQAHDEVSRILLNAGAQLWFLRTDQVGGLDPSIEPVAPTMALGQLPVFSKLLNRLLGAVLAPFRFHEWAVFLLILGVYAAIAIPIGIHTGFLTPTYAGLTPPQTAILLVRIFFLPALVEEFGRILILPHPTEGMSYLAWWLWANLALFVYVIYHPLNARMFYHAGYPLFFSKPFLLLCTLLGIACTALYGFTGSLMGLVLFHWAVVAVWILLLGGYQQLQPKKTAH
;
A
#
# COMPACT_ATOMS: atom_id res chain seq x y z
N MET A 1 -20.49 -16.61 -26.88
CA MET A 1 -19.02 -16.46 -27.04
C MET A 1 -18.68 -15.02 -27.39
N LYS A 2 -18.23 -14.20 -26.44
CA LYS A 2 -17.83 -12.80 -26.70
C LYS A 2 -16.46 -12.78 -27.41
N ARG A 3 -16.41 -12.23 -28.64
CA ARG A 3 -15.19 -12.00 -29.42
C ARG A 3 -14.19 -11.19 -28.58
N ARG A 4 -13.11 -11.83 -28.15
CA ARG A 4 -11.99 -11.18 -27.45
C ARG A 4 -11.16 -10.42 -28.49
N SER A 5 -10.88 -9.14 -28.26
CA SER A 5 -10.12 -8.33 -29.22
C SER A 5 -8.63 -8.71 -29.18
N VAL A 6 -7.99 -8.68 -30.35
CA VAL A 6 -6.54 -8.93 -30.57
C VAL A 6 -5.67 -8.07 -29.65
N TRP A 7 -6.14 -6.89 -29.26
CA TRP A 7 -5.46 -5.96 -28.36
C TRP A 7 -5.37 -6.44 -26.90
N GLY A 8 -6.30 -7.29 -26.47
CA GLY A 8 -6.18 -7.98 -25.20
C GLY A 8 -4.95 -8.89 -25.15
N TRP A 9 -4.55 -9.47 -26.29
CA TRP A 9 -3.37 -10.33 -26.41
C TRP A 9 -2.05 -9.56 -26.47
N VAL A 10 -2.03 -8.38 -27.11
CA VAL A 10 -0.84 -7.50 -27.13
C VAL A 10 -0.57 -6.92 -25.75
N GLY A 11 -1.62 -6.43 -25.06
CA GLY A 11 -1.51 -6.01 -23.66
C GLY A 11 -1.09 -7.16 -22.74
N LEU A 12 -1.57 -8.39 -23.02
CA LEU A 12 -1.16 -9.60 -22.29
C LEU A 12 0.31 -9.92 -22.50
N GLY A 13 0.81 -9.89 -23.74
CA GLY A 13 2.23 -10.15 -24.03
C GLY A 13 3.17 -9.15 -23.35
N LEU A 14 2.84 -7.85 -23.41
CA LEU A 14 3.65 -6.80 -22.77
C LEU A 14 3.63 -6.91 -21.24
N GLY A 15 2.46 -7.15 -20.64
CA GLY A 15 2.36 -7.31 -19.19
C GLY A 15 3.04 -8.60 -18.69
N VAL A 16 3.09 -9.66 -19.49
CA VAL A 16 3.84 -10.89 -19.17
C VAL A 16 5.34 -10.64 -19.19
N ALA A 17 5.87 -9.94 -20.20
CA ALA A 17 7.29 -9.59 -20.26
C ALA A 17 7.70 -8.69 -19.07
N ILE A 18 6.89 -7.68 -18.75
CA ILE A 18 7.11 -6.80 -17.60
C ILE A 18 7.03 -7.57 -16.28
N ALA A 19 6.02 -8.44 -16.11
CA ALA A 19 5.89 -9.28 -14.92
C ALA A 19 7.10 -10.21 -14.72
N ILE A 20 7.60 -10.85 -15.79
CA ILE A 20 8.78 -11.71 -15.70
C ILE A 20 10.01 -10.88 -15.30
N LEU A 21 10.19 -9.69 -15.90
CA LEU A 21 11.31 -8.80 -15.56
C LEU A 21 11.25 -8.24 -14.13
N LEU A 22 10.06 -7.99 -13.59
CA LEU A 22 9.87 -7.43 -12.25
C LEU A 22 9.97 -8.47 -11.13
N PHE A 23 9.63 -9.74 -11.40
CA PHE A 23 9.47 -10.77 -10.37
C PHE A 23 10.40 -12.00 -10.54
N ALA A 24 11.27 -12.04 -11.55
CA ALA A 24 12.34 -13.03 -11.63
C ALA A 24 13.48 -12.62 -10.69
N HIS A 25 13.61 -13.28 -9.54
CA HIS A 25 14.68 -13.00 -8.58
C HIS A 25 15.81 -14.02 -8.76
N PRO A 26 17.06 -13.59 -8.99
CA PRO A 26 18.21 -14.38 -8.57
C PRO A 26 18.26 -14.31 -7.05
N ILE A 27 17.85 -15.38 -6.38
CA ILE A 27 17.92 -15.47 -4.93
C ILE A 27 19.33 -15.93 -4.59
N ASN A 28 20.11 -15.08 -3.93
CA ASN A 28 21.35 -15.52 -3.31
C ASN A 28 20.97 -16.42 -2.14
N ALA A 29 21.29 -17.71 -2.24
CA ALA A 29 21.07 -18.64 -1.16
C ALA A 29 21.98 -18.25 0.01
N THR A 30 21.37 -17.91 1.15
CA THR A 30 22.07 -17.78 2.42
C THR A 30 21.77 -19.00 3.25
N GLU A 31 22.79 -19.73 3.69
CA GLU A 31 22.62 -20.96 4.50
C GLU A 31 21.88 -20.70 5.82
N ARG A 32 21.89 -19.44 6.32
CA ARG A 32 21.27 -19.05 7.59
C ARG A 32 20.35 -17.85 7.41
N SER A 33 19.22 -17.86 8.14
CA SER A 33 18.26 -16.76 8.15
C SER A 33 18.73 -15.58 9.02
N SER A 34 18.33 -14.35 8.65
CA SER A 34 18.56 -13.16 9.48
C SER A 34 18.00 -13.32 10.90
N TYR A 35 16.85 -13.98 11.04
CA TYR A 35 16.29 -14.35 12.32
C TYR A 35 17.23 -15.24 13.15
N ALA A 36 17.81 -16.29 12.55
CA ALA A 36 18.70 -17.19 13.27
C ALA A 36 19.98 -16.48 13.73
N LEU A 37 20.52 -15.57 12.91
CA LEU A 37 21.67 -14.73 13.28
C LEU A 37 21.30 -13.77 14.42
N SER A 38 20.14 -13.12 14.34
CA SER A 38 19.66 -12.23 15.38
C SER A 38 19.44 -12.94 16.72
N GLN A 39 18.95 -14.17 16.70
CA GLN A 39 18.74 -14.99 17.89
C GLN A 39 20.05 -15.44 18.57
N GLU A 40 21.22 -15.24 17.98
CA GLU A 40 22.50 -15.51 18.66
C GLU A 40 22.75 -14.54 19.82
N ALA A 41 22.27 -13.30 19.71
CA ALA A 41 22.34 -12.32 20.76
C ALA A 41 21.32 -12.63 21.87
N GLY A 42 21.80 -12.83 23.11
CA GLY A 42 20.95 -13.20 24.25
C GLY A 42 19.81 -12.21 24.48
N PHE A 43 20.06 -10.90 24.35
CA PHE A 43 19.05 -9.85 24.54
C PHE A 43 17.88 -9.88 23.54
N ASN A 44 17.98 -10.65 22.45
CA ASN A 44 16.89 -10.87 21.49
C ASN A 44 16.01 -12.08 21.85
N ARG A 45 16.31 -12.79 22.94
CA ARG A 45 15.55 -13.95 23.41
C ARG A 45 14.66 -13.59 24.59
N PRO A 46 13.39 -14.04 24.63
CA PRO A 46 12.47 -13.71 25.73
C PRO A 46 12.95 -14.16 27.12
N ASP A 47 13.70 -15.25 27.20
CA ASP A 47 14.24 -15.84 28.44
C ASP A 47 15.40 -15.02 29.04
N HIS A 48 15.95 -14.05 28.30
CA HIS A 48 16.91 -13.09 28.83
C HIS A 48 16.31 -12.18 29.91
N TYR A 49 14.98 -11.97 29.87
CA TYR A 49 14.29 -11.00 30.71
C TYR A 49 13.45 -11.71 31.77
N PRO A 50 13.75 -11.58 33.07
CA PRO A 50 12.91 -12.12 34.12
C PRO A 50 11.48 -11.54 34.04
N LEU A 51 10.46 -12.38 34.30
CA LEU A 51 9.05 -11.97 34.22
C LEU A 51 8.68 -10.92 35.28
N ARG A 52 9.41 -10.90 36.39
CA ARG A 52 9.32 -9.84 37.41
C ARG A 52 10.64 -9.08 37.44
N PRO A 53 10.61 -7.74 37.37
CA PRO A 53 11.82 -6.93 37.53
C PRO A 53 12.55 -7.28 38.84
N PRO A 54 13.90 -7.34 38.84
CA PRO A 54 14.67 -7.53 40.05
C PRO A 54 14.40 -6.45 41.11
N THR A 55 14.58 -6.78 42.39
CA THR A 55 14.47 -5.80 43.47
C THR A 55 15.49 -4.67 43.27
N GLY A 56 15.02 -3.42 43.32
CA GLY A 56 15.85 -2.24 43.07
C GLY A 56 15.89 -1.76 41.62
N ALA A 57 15.23 -2.47 40.68
CA ALA A 57 15.01 -1.94 39.34
C ALA A 57 14.14 -0.66 39.40
N LYS A 58 14.55 0.37 38.65
CA LYS A 58 13.91 1.70 38.58
C LYS A 58 12.60 1.68 37.80
N THR A 59 11.64 0.89 38.26
CA THR A 59 10.36 0.64 37.56
C THR A 59 9.42 1.85 37.53
N GLU A 60 9.64 2.84 38.40
CA GLU A 60 8.83 4.05 38.55
C GLU A 60 8.79 4.95 37.30
N PHE A 61 9.78 4.84 36.40
CA PHE A 61 9.87 5.63 35.17
C PHE A 61 9.23 4.96 33.95
N TYR A 62 8.69 3.75 34.13
CA TYR A 62 8.20 2.93 33.05
C TYR A 62 6.73 2.55 33.28
N ARG A 63 6.02 2.28 32.18
CA ARG A 63 4.63 1.84 32.20
C ARG A 63 4.45 0.56 31.39
N PRO A 64 3.53 -0.33 31.76
CA PRO A 64 3.16 -1.46 30.92
C PRO A 64 2.63 -0.98 29.56
N ILE A 65 3.00 -1.67 28.48
CA ILE A 65 2.64 -1.24 27.11
C ILE A 65 1.14 -1.42 26.81
N LYS A 66 0.52 -2.48 27.35
CA LYS A 66 -0.90 -2.83 27.22
C LYS A 66 -1.34 -3.63 28.47
N PRO A 67 -2.65 -3.73 28.77
CA PRO A 67 -3.13 -4.45 29.96
C PRO A 67 -2.80 -5.95 29.95
N TRP A 68 -2.90 -6.60 28.79
CA TRP A 68 -2.52 -8.00 28.60
C TRP A 68 -1.37 -8.07 27.60
N VAL A 69 -0.22 -8.55 28.05
CA VAL A 69 0.97 -8.81 27.23
C VAL A 69 1.53 -10.15 27.63
N GLY A 70 1.96 -10.93 26.65
CA GLY A 70 2.57 -12.22 26.91
C GLY A 70 2.99 -12.93 25.65
N ARG A 71 3.60 -14.09 25.87
CA ARG A 71 4.21 -14.89 24.82
C ARG A 71 3.27 -15.98 24.37
N LEU A 72 3.06 -16.08 23.06
CA LEU A 72 2.31 -17.19 22.46
C LEU A 72 3.21 -18.43 22.39
N ILE A 73 2.69 -19.53 22.91
CA ILE A 73 3.37 -20.82 22.95
C ILE A 73 2.50 -21.83 22.19
N LEU A 74 3.04 -22.40 21.12
CA LEU A 74 2.37 -23.46 20.38
C LEU A 74 2.30 -24.71 21.26
N PRO A 75 1.11 -25.33 21.45
CA PRO A 75 1.00 -26.56 22.22
C PRO A 75 1.71 -27.73 21.53
N GLU A 76 2.01 -28.79 22.28
CA GLU A 76 2.46 -30.04 21.67
C GLU A 76 1.33 -30.68 20.86
N LEU A 77 1.67 -31.35 19.75
CA LEU A 77 0.69 -31.99 18.86
C LEU A 77 -0.25 -32.96 19.60
N ARG A 78 0.24 -33.65 20.64
CA ARG A 78 -0.53 -34.61 21.45
C ARG A 78 -1.53 -33.94 22.39
N ALA A 79 -1.28 -32.70 22.79
CA ALA A 79 -2.15 -31.94 23.67
C ALA A 79 -3.30 -31.24 22.93
N ARG A 80 -3.28 -31.23 21.59
CA ARG A 80 -4.30 -30.56 20.78
C ARG A 80 -5.68 -31.19 20.96
N GLY A 81 -6.67 -30.30 20.96
CA GLY A 81 -8.09 -30.66 20.97
C GLY A 81 -8.73 -30.47 19.59
N ALA A 82 -10.06 -30.47 19.55
CA ALA A 82 -10.84 -30.23 18.33
C ALA A 82 -10.97 -28.75 17.95
N THR A 83 -10.58 -27.84 18.85
CA THR A 83 -10.70 -26.38 18.73
C THR A 83 -9.32 -25.72 18.61
N ASP A 84 -9.27 -24.55 17.98
CA ASP A 84 -8.06 -23.73 17.87
C ASP A 84 -7.76 -23.03 19.21
N TRP A 85 -6.58 -23.27 19.77
CA TRP A 85 -6.11 -22.65 21.00
C TRP A 85 -4.58 -22.70 21.09
N VAL A 86 -4.01 -21.81 21.89
CA VAL A 86 -2.57 -21.79 22.20
C VAL A 86 -2.32 -21.51 23.68
N TRP A 87 -1.11 -21.77 24.15
CA TRP A 87 -0.68 -21.33 25.47
C TRP A 87 -0.29 -19.85 25.43
N PHE A 88 -0.62 -19.12 26.49
CA PHE A 88 -0.25 -17.72 26.68
C PHE A 88 0.48 -17.58 28.02
N GLU A 89 1.78 -17.34 27.96
CA GLU A 89 2.58 -17.02 29.15
C GLU A 89 2.37 -15.55 29.49
N VAL A 90 1.68 -15.28 30.59
CA VAL A 90 1.27 -13.93 30.97
C VAL A 90 2.47 -13.16 31.50
N HIS A 91 2.89 -12.10 30.80
CA HIS A 91 3.96 -11.21 31.24
C HIS A 91 3.41 -9.96 31.92
N GLN A 92 2.24 -9.50 31.46
CA GLN A 92 1.49 -8.39 32.02
C GLN A 92 0.00 -8.76 32.06
N ALA A 93 -0.64 -8.40 33.16
CA ALA A 93 -2.08 -8.52 33.38
C ALA A 93 -2.67 -7.20 33.92
N PRO A 94 -4.00 -6.99 33.83
CA PRO A 94 -4.69 -5.91 34.54
C PRO A 94 -4.63 -6.11 36.07
N PRO A 95 -4.95 -5.07 36.87
CA PRO A 95 -4.90 -5.12 38.34
C PRO A 95 -5.66 -6.31 38.95
N ASP A 96 -6.82 -6.66 38.38
CA ASP A 96 -7.69 -7.73 38.89
C ASP A 96 -7.20 -9.15 38.53
N SER A 97 -6.06 -9.29 37.85
CA SER A 97 -5.51 -10.59 37.44
C SER A 97 -3.99 -10.65 37.54
N GLN A 98 -3.39 -9.84 38.43
CA GLN A 98 -1.94 -9.80 38.67
C GLN A 98 -1.36 -11.16 39.09
N ASP A 99 -2.16 -12.01 39.74
CA ASP A 99 -1.74 -13.34 40.16
C ASP A 99 -1.44 -14.28 38.98
N LEU A 100 -1.91 -13.94 37.76
CA LEU A 100 -1.62 -14.69 36.55
C LEU A 100 -0.24 -14.36 35.96
N ILE A 101 0.40 -13.26 36.36
CA ILE A 101 1.74 -12.92 35.84
C ILE A 101 2.74 -14.02 36.21
N GLY A 102 3.40 -14.57 35.18
CA GLY A 102 4.30 -15.71 35.29
C GLY A 102 3.64 -17.07 35.09
N LYS A 103 2.30 -17.13 34.99
CA LYS A 103 1.57 -18.37 34.69
C LYS A 103 1.38 -18.52 33.18
N THR A 104 1.38 -19.77 32.74
CA THR A 104 0.97 -20.14 31.38
C THR A 104 -0.49 -20.56 31.42
N VAL A 105 -1.35 -19.82 30.72
CA VAL A 105 -2.79 -20.05 30.69
C VAL A 105 -3.25 -20.36 29.27
N LYS A 106 -4.35 -21.09 29.15
CA LYS A 106 -4.91 -21.42 27.83
C LYS A 106 -5.56 -20.17 27.22
N LEU A 107 -5.25 -19.88 25.96
CA LEU A 107 -5.89 -18.84 25.15
C LEU A 107 -6.73 -19.50 24.05
N GLU A 108 -8.03 -19.21 24.05
CA GLU A 108 -8.98 -19.70 23.05
C GLU A 108 -9.87 -18.56 22.50
N TRP A 109 -10.64 -18.86 21.45
CA TRP A 109 -11.58 -17.91 20.88
C TRP A 109 -12.80 -17.71 21.77
N GLY A 110 -13.28 -16.47 21.84
CA GLY A 110 -14.50 -16.08 22.54
C GLY A 110 -15.79 -16.41 21.77
N ASP A 111 -16.88 -15.80 22.22
CA ASP A 111 -18.24 -16.13 21.76
C ASP A 111 -18.81 -15.13 20.76
N SER A 112 -18.04 -14.12 20.33
CA SER A 112 -18.51 -13.18 19.31
C SER A 112 -18.70 -13.86 17.95
N SER A 113 -19.60 -13.29 17.14
CA SER A 113 -19.83 -13.75 15.76
C SER A 113 -18.55 -13.82 14.93
N PHE A 114 -17.59 -12.90 15.15
CA PHE A 114 -16.30 -12.98 14.47
C PHE A 114 -15.47 -14.16 15.00
N ALA A 115 -15.30 -14.28 16.32
CA ALA A 115 -14.49 -15.33 16.94
C ALA A 115 -15.01 -16.76 16.63
N GLN A 116 -16.31 -16.93 16.38
CA GLN A 116 -16.89 -18.22 16.01
C GLN A 116 -16.77 -18.54 14.50
N ASN A 117 -16.88 -17.53 13.63
CA ASN A 117 -16.86 -17.74 12.18
C ASN A 117 -15.44 -17.69 11.58
N TYR A 118 -14.54 -16.91 12.17
CA TYR A 118 -13.19 -16.68 11.65
C TYR A 118 -12.32 -17.95 11.64
N PRO A 119 -12.18 -18.70 12.76
CA PRO A 119 -11.30 -19.86 12.78
C PRO A 119 -11.69 -20.94 11.76
N PRO A 120 -12.97 -21.35 11.62
CA PRO A 120 -13.37 -22.32 10.61
C PRO A 120 -13.03 -21.92 9.17
N ILE A 121 -13.06 -20.61 8.84
CA ILE A 121 -12.78 -20.10 7.48
C ILE A 121 -11.31 -20.29 7.08
N VAL A 122 -10.37 -20.12 8.02
CA VAL A 122 -8.93 -20.10 7.72
C VAL A 122 -8.20 -21.34 8.21
N THR A 123 -8.89 -22.25 8.91
CA THR A 123 -8.33 -23.50 9.39
C THR A 123 -7.97 -24.41 8.22
N THR A 124 -6.72 -24.85 8.14
CA THR A 124 -6.24 -25.70 7.04
C THR A 124 -5.30 -26.80 7.51
N ASN A 125 -5.10 -27.83 6.70
CA ASN A 125 -4.05 -28.81 6.94
C ASN A 125 -2.72 -28.25 6.43
N VAL A 126 -1.65 -28.41 7.21
CA VAL A 126 -0.33 -27.93 6.83
C VAL A 126 0.57 -29.11 6.50
N ARG A 127 1.11 -29.10 5.29
CA ARG A 127 2.16 -30.02 4.82
C ARG A 127 3.12 -29.25 3.95
N LEU A 128 4.38 -29.18 4.35
CA LEU A 128 5.37 -28.40 3.64
C LEU A 128 5.61 -28.96 2.24
N SER A 129 5.44 -28.10 1.24
CA SER A 129 5.75 -28.39 -0.16
C SER A 129 7.25 -28.39 -0.42
N ASP A 130 7.69 -29.03 -1.51
CA ASP A 130 9.09 -29.00 -1.95
C ASP A 130 9.58 -27.56 -2.18
N ARG A 131 8.70 -26.69 -2.67
CA ARG A 131 8.99 -25.26 -2.85
C ARG A 131 9.17 -24.55 -1.51
N ALA A 132 8.40 -24.91 -0.47
CA ALA A 132 8.61 -24.37 0.87
C ALA A 132 9.99 -24.76 1.41
N ARG A 133 10.39 -26.03 1.25
CA ARG A 133 11.73 -26.50 1.64
C ARG A 133 12.86 -25.83 0.85
N GLN A 134 12.63 -25.54 -0.44
CA GLN A 134 13.58 -24.76 -1.23
C GLN A 134 13.77 -23.34 -0.67
N PHE A 135 12.68 -22.66 -0.32
CA PHE A 135 12.74 -21.31 0.27
C PHE A 135 13.36 -21.32 1.67
N GLU A 136 13.11 -22.36 2.46
CA GLU A 136 13.79 -22.62 3.73
C GLU A 136 15.30 -22.75 3.53
N GLY A 137 15.75 -23.52 2.53
CA GLY A 137 17.17 -23.64 2.15
C GLY A 137 17.79 -22.34 1.62
N MET A 138 16.99 -21.34 1.30
CA MET A 138 17.42 -19.98 0.96
C MET A 138 17.38 -19.02 2.18
N GLY A 139 17.16 -19.55 3.38
CA GLY A 139 17.14 -18.79 4.63
C GLY A 139 15.78 -18.17 4.99
N ASN A 140 14.69 -18.45 4.25
CA ASN A 140 13.37 -17.95 4.63
C ASN A 140 12.78 -18.74 5.81
N LEU A 141 12.06 -18.05 6.69
CA LEU A 141 11.34 -18.71 7.77
C LEU A 141 10.04 -19.32 7.23
N ILE A 142 9.97 -20.65 7.32
CA ILE A 142 8.83 -21.48 6.99
C ILE A 142 8.26 -22.06 8.30
N PRO A 143 6.94 -22.26 8.44
CA PRO A 143 6.33 -22.76 9.68
C PRO A 143 6.57 -24.27 9.89
N THR A 144 7.83 -24.66 10.05
CA THR A 144 8.28 -26.06 10.17
C THR A 144 7.66 -26.81 11.33
N ARG A 145 7.35 -26.11 12.41
CA ARG A 145 6.68 -26.66 13.60
C ARG A 145 5.24 -27.13 13.33
N LEU A 146 4.64 -26.65 12.25
CA LEU A 146 3.30 -27.00 11.80
C LEU A 146 3.30 -28.06 10.70
N ASP A 147 4.47 -28.56 10.25
CA ASP A 147 4.55 -29.57 9.19
C ASP A 147 3.84 -30.87 9.62
N GLY A 148 2.91 -31.34 8.79
CA GLY A 148 2.10 -32.52 9.04
C GLY A 148 0.91 -32.30 9.98
N TRP A 149 0.71 -31.10 10.51
CA TRP A 149 -0.45 -30.80 11.36
C TRP A 149 -1.74 -30.73 10.55
N ARG A 150 -2.82 -31.29 11.10
CA ARG A 150 -4.17 -31.18 10.52
C ARG A 150 -4.97 -30.08 11.20
N ARG A 151 -5.87 -29.43 10.48
CA ARG A 151 -6.77 -28.39 11.01
C ARG A 151 -6.05 -27.33 11.86
N VAL A 152 -4.94 -26.80 11.36
CA VAL A 152 -4.20 -25.70 11.98
C VAL A 152 -5.07 -24.44 11.94
N GLY A 153 -5.43 -23.92 13.10
CA GLY A 153 -6.22 -22.71 13.23
C GLY A 153 -5.38 -21.41 13.23
N PRO A 154 -6.03 -20.23 13.24
CA PRO A 154 -5.34 -18.95 13.20
C PRO A 154 -4.44 -18.69 14.42
N LEU A 155 -4.81 -19.09 15.65
CA LEU A 155 -3.95 -18.92 16.83
C LEU A 155 -2.72 -19.82 16.74
N GLU A 156 -2.92 -21.10 16.40
CA GLU A 156 -1.84 -22.05 16.17
C GLU A 156 -0.89 -21.59 15.07
N SER A 157 -1.42 -21.08 13.95
CA SER A 157 -0.62 -20.55 12.85
C SER A 157 0.24 -19.36 13.25
N LEU A 158 -0.25 -18.52 14.18
CA LEU A 158 0.49 -17.37 14.70
C LEU A 158 1.61 -17.83 15.64
N ALA A 159 1.30 -18.67 16.62
CA ALA A 159 2.29 -19.19 17.58
C ALA A 159 3.36 -20.11 16.95
N GLY A 160 3.00 -20.82 15.87
CA GLY A 160 3.87 -21.74 15.14
C GLY A 160 4.61 -21.12 13.94
N ALA A 161 4.45 -19.81 13.69
CA ALA A 161 5.03 -19.15 12.52
C ALA A 161 6.57 -19.07 12.54
N ARG A 162 7.17 -19.10 13.73
CA ARG A 162 8.63 -19.04 13.93
C ARG A 162 9.19 -20.33 14.53
N PRO A 163 10.48 -20.63 14.34
CA PRO A 163 11.12 -21.82 14.91
C PRO A 163 11.09 -21.90 16.45
N ASN A 164 11.00 -20.76 17.15
CA ASN A 164 10.97 -20.71 18.61
C ASN A 164 9.64 -20.08 19.11
N ASN A 165 9.29 -20.35 20.37
CA ASN A 165 8.24 -19.61 21.08
C ASN A 165 8.79 -18.25 21.51
N ASP A 166 8.84 -17.29 20.59
CA ASP A 166 9.37 -15.94 20.83
C ASP A 166 8.45 -14.82 20.29
N LEU A 167 7.19 -15.16 20.02
CA LEU A 167 6.19 -14.21 19.56
C LEU A 167 5.47 -13.61 20.75
N GLU A 168 5.81 -12.36 21.06
CA GLU A 168 5.13 -11.52 22.04
C GLU A 168 3.88 -10.90 21.43
N ALA A 169 2.76 -10.99 22.13
CA ALA A 169 1.48 -10.46 21.69
C ALA A 169 0.74 -9.77 22.84
N SER A 170 0.04 -8.70 22.48
CA SER A 170 -0.98 -8.12 23.32
C SER A 170 -2.36 -8.64 22.95
N LEU A 171 -3.21 -8.78 23.95
CA LEU A 171 -4.61 -9.17 23.78
C LEU A 171 -5.50 -7.94 23.96
N GLY A 172 -6.50 -7.80 23.09
CA GLY A 172 -7.49 -6.73 23.17
C GLY A 172 -8.50 -6.98 24.29
N THR A 173 -9.79 -6.94 23.98
CA THR A 173 -10.83 -7.35 24.94
C THR A 173 -10.76 -8.85 25.18
N VAL A 174 -10.47 -9.23 26.42
CA VAL A 174 -10.37 -10.63 26.88
C VAL A 174 -11.38 -10.89 27.97
N LYS A 175 -12.00 -12.08 27.96
CA LYS A 175 -12.77 -12.61 29.09
C LYS A 175 -11.96 -13.69 29.79
N LEU A 176 -11.78 -13.54 31.10
CA LEU A 176 -11.20 -14.58 31.94
C LEU A 176 -12.32 -15.54 32.38
N THR A 177 -12.13 -16.82 32.15
CA THR A 177 -13.07 -17.90 32.51
C THR A 177 -12.30 -19.02 33.20
N THR A 178 -13.00 -20.02 33.75
CA THR A 178 -12.38 -21.23 34.29
C THR A 178 -12.82 -22.45 33.49
N ASN A 179 -11.89 -23.37 33.24
CA ASN A 179 -12.24 -24.66 32.63
C ASN A 179 -12.91 -25.60 33.66
N THR A 180 -13.29 -26.79 33.21
CA THR A 180 -13.93 -27.82 34.07
C THR A 180 -13.04 -28.32 35.22
N ALA A 181 -11.72 -28.11 35.13
CA ALA A 181 -10.75 -28.42 36.18
C ALA A 181 -10.50 -27.23 37.13
N GLY A 182 -11.17 -26.09 36.91
CA GLY A 182 -11.00 -24.87 37.70
C GLY A 182 -9.81 -24.00 37.29
N GLU A 183 -9.11 -24.32 36.19
CA GLU A 183 -7.95 -23.58 35.72
C GLU A 183 -8.37 -22.36 34.90
N PRO A 184 -7.64 -21.23 34.96
CA PRO A 184 -7.95 -20.02 34.22
C PRO A 184 -7.76 -20.20 32.71
N VAL A 185 -8.73 -19.70 31.93
CA VAL A 185 -8.74 -19.67 30.46
C VAL A 185 -9.05 -18.26 29.99
N LEU A 186 -8.19 -17.73 29.12
CA LEU A 186 -8.38 -16.46 28.45
C LEU A 186 -9.14 -16.67 27.14
N ARG A 187 -10.20 -15.88 26.93
CA ARG A 187 -10.99 -15.88 25.70
C ARG A 187 -10.85 -14.56 24.97
N THR A 188 -10.31 -14.59 23.75
CA THR A 188 -10.14 -13.40 22.90
C THR A 188 -11.20 -13.30 21.81
N GLU A 189 -11.66 -12.09 21.55
CA GLU A 189 -12.63 -11.81 20.48
C GLU A 189 -11.97 -11.36 19.16
N ARG A 190 -10.66 -11.13 19.17
CA ARG A 190 -9.88 -10.69 18.01
C ARG A 190 -8.53 -11.39 17.98
N GLU A 191 -7.91 -11.41 16.80
CA GLU A 191 -6.55 -11.91 16.67
C GLU A 191 -5.58 -11.12 17.58
N PRO A 192 -4.65 -11.80 18.30
CA PRO A 192 -3.61 -11.13 19.07
C PRO A 192 -2.78 -10.16 18.22
N VAL A 193 -2.42 -9.01 18.80
CA VAL A 193 -1.57 -8.01 18.13
C VAL A 193 -0.13 -8.24 18.56
N GLN A 194 0.76 -8.50 17.61
CA GLN A 194 2.20 -8.66 17.89
C GLN A 194 2.77 -7.33 18.41
N VAL A 195 3.55 -7.38 19.49
CA VAL A 195 4.12 -6.20 20.18
C VAL A 195 5.59 -6.44 20.51
N THR A 196 6.32 -5.36 20.79
CA THR A 196 7.71 -5.43 21.28
C THR A 196 7.85 -4.72 22.62
N GLY A 197 8.55 -5.37 23.56
CA GLY A 197 8.75 -4.88 24.92
C GLY A 197 7.62 -5.24 25.88
N ARG A 198 7.90 -5.16 27.19
CA ARG A 198 6.90 -5.34 28.26
C ARG A 198 6.48 -4.02 28.86
N MET A 199 7.44 -3.10 28.95
CA MET A 199 7.25 -1.76 29.48
C MET A 199 7.81 -0.73 28.51
N TYR A 200 7.36 0.51 28.66
CA TYR A 200 7.90 1.65 27.93
C TYR A 200 8.11 2.87 28.83
N GLY A 201 9.05 3.71 28.43
CA GLY A 201 9.32 5.01 29.05
C GLY A 201 9.57 6.07 27.99
N LEU A 202 9.63 7.33 28.40
CA LEU A 202 9.96 8.46 27.54
C LEU A 202 11.25 9.12 28.03
N VAL A 203 12.26 9.18 27.16
CA VAL A 203 13.60 9.65 27.52
C VAL A 203 14.19 10.58 26.46
N SER A 204 15.14 11.42 26.89
CA SER A 204 16.14 12.00 26.00
C SER A 204 17.43 11.18 26.13
N ILE A 205 18.01 10.79 25.00
CA ILE A 205 19.27 10.04 24.96
C ILE A 205 20.41 11.06 24.95
N VAL A 206 21.20 11.09 26.02
CA VAL A 206 22.21 12.14 26.24
C VAL A 206 23.51 11.80 25.53
N ALA A 207 24.10 10.64 25.84
CA ALA A 207 25.37 10.20 25.25
C ALA A 207 25.60 8.70 25.53
N PRO A 208 26.47 8.02 24.75
CA PRO A 208 27.01 6.72 25.14
C PRO A 208 27.75 6.81 26.48
N GLU A 209 27.62 5.79 27.32
CA GLU A 209 28.36 5.67 28.57
C GLU A 209 29.82 5.28 28.29
N THR A 210 30.75 6.07 28.82
CA THR A 210 32.20 5.97 28.56
C THR A 210 32.99 5.49 29.76
N GLU A 211 32.43 5.61 30.98
CA GLU A 211 33.13 5.28 32.22
C GLU A 211 33.09 3.78 32.54
N GLN A 212 32.13 3.04 31.97
CA GLN A 212 32.02 1.59 32.11
C GLN A 212 32.46 0.87 30.81
N PRO A 213 33.75 0.52 30.67
CA PRO A 213 34.32 0.04 29.40
C PRO A 213 33.83 -1.33 28.90
N ASN A 214 33.01 -2.06 29.66
CA ASN A 214 32.82 -3.50 29.50
C ASN A 214 31.65 -3.95 28.60
N VAL A 215 30.88 -3.03 28.00
CA VAL A 215 29.74 -3.39 27.14
C VAL A 215 29.87 -2.73 25.76
N ARG A 216 30.97 -3.01 25.08
CA ARG A 216 31.15 -2.65 23.67
C ARG A 216 30.84 -3.86 22.79
N PRO A 217 30.06 -3.70 21.71
CA PRO A 217 29.76 -4.80 20.82
C PRO A 217 31.00 -5.17 20.01
N ALA A 218 31.08 -6.44 19.59
CA ALA A 218 32.17 -6.94 18.77
C ALA A 218 32.14 -6.38 17.33
N THR A 219 30.95 -6.01 16.84
CA THR A 219 30.73 -5.50 15.49
C THR A 219 29.78 -4.31 15.53
N CYS A 220 29.97 -3.36 14.62
CA CYS A 220 29.14 -2.16 14.45
C CYS A 220 29.29 -1.68 13.00
N PRO A 221 28.38 -0.83 12.48
CA PRO A 221 28.34 -0.47 11.06
C PRO A 221 29.49 0.42 10.59
N VAL A 222 30.31 0.94 11.52
CA VAL A 222 31.49 1.74 11.20
C VAL A 222 32.75 0.87 11.19
N LYS A 223 33.59 1.04 10.16
CA LYS A 223 34.92 0.40 10.03
C LYS A 223 35.95 1.05 10.98
N GLN A 224 35.59 1.26 12.25
CA GLN A 224 36.46 1.80 13.29
C GLN A 224 37.14 0.68 14.07
N ARG A 225 38.25 1.00 14.76
CA ARG A 225 38.97 0.03 15.59
C ARG A 225 38.18 -0.43 16.82
N LEU A 226 37.27 0.40 17.33
CA LEU A 226 36.46 0.15 18.53
C LEU A 226 35.04 0.67 18.33
N CYS A 227 34.04 -0.17 18.59
CA CYS A 227 32.64 0.24 18.58
C CYS A 227 32.28 1.12 19.79
N GLU A 228 31.22 1.90 19.64
CA GLU A 228 30.59 2.67 20.73
C GLU A 228 29.99 1.74 21.80
N SER A 229 29.76 2.27 23.00
CA SER A 229 29.11 1.52 24.09
C SER A 229 27.66 1.18 23.74
N GLU A 230 27.18 0.02 24.20
CA GLU A 230 25.74 -0.30 24.19
C GLU A 230 25.00 0.33 25.38
N LEU A 231 25.73 0.90 26.35
CA LEU A 231 25.15 1.61 27.49
C LEU A 231 25.02 3.09 27.16
N TYR A 232 23.88 3.68 27.51
CA TYR A 232 23.55 5.07 27.23
C TYR A 232 23.06 5.77 28.48
N ARG A 233 23.62 6.95 28.74
CA ARG A 233 23.03 7.88 29.69
C ARG A 233 21.79 8.50 29.06
N VAL A 234 20.70 8.45 29.81
CA VAL A 234 19.41 9.02 29.42
C VAL A 234 18.88 9.89 30.52
N ARG A 235 17.99 10.81 30.14
CA ARG A 235 17.24 11.62 31.08
C ARG A 235 15.75 11.37 30.90
N HIS A 236 15.08 11.03 31.98
CA HIS A 236 13.66 10.73 31.95
C HIS A 236 12.81 11.99 31.74
N TYR A 237 11.71 11.84 31.03
CA TYR A 237 10.68 12.87 30.94
C TYR A 237 10.03 13.09 32.30
N ASN A 238 9.86 14.36 32.66
CA ASN A 238 9.21 14.79 33.88
C ASN A 238 7.77 15.25 33.57
N PRO A 239 6.74 14.50 33.99
CA PRO A 239 5.35 14.87 33.72
C PRO A 239 4.91 16.19 34.35
N GLN A 240 5.58 16.64 35.43
CA GLN A 240 5.25 17.87 36.14
C GLN A 240 5.75 19.11 35.41
N THR A 241 6.96 19.08 34.87
CA THR A 241 7.56 20.21 34.14
C THR A 241 7.36 20.12 32.63
N GLN A 242 6.95 18.95 32.13
CA GLN A 242 6.82 18.62 30.71
C GLN A 242 8.13 18.71 29.93
N GLN A 243 9.26 18.51 30.62
CA GLN A 243 10.61 18.60 30.06
C GLN A 243 11.44 17.34 30.35
N PHE A 244 12.59 17.21 29.70
CA PHE A 244 13.62 16.23 30.06
C PHE A 244 14.54 16.83 31.12
N ASP A 245 13.99 17.04 32.32
CA ASP A 245 14.72 17.47 33.53
C ASP A 245 14.49 16.47 34.69
N GLY A 246 13.94 15.29 34.40
CA GLY A 246 13.84 14.18 35.33
C GLY A 246 15.21 13.58 35.66
N PRO A 247 15.23 12.53 36.50
CA PRO A 247 16.47 11.89 36.90
C PRO A 247 17.22 11.29 35.70
N GLU A 248 18.55 11.26 35.82
CA GLU A 248 19.41 10.56 34.88
C GLU A 248 19.49 9.06 35.21
N ASP A 249 19.58 8.25 34.17
CA ASP A 249 19.72 6.81 34.26
C ASP A 249 20.68 6.27 33.19
N VAL A 250 21.16 5.05 33.39
CA VAL A 250 21.93 4.30 32.40
C VAL A 250 21.10 3.12 31.95
N ILE A 251 20.79 3.09 30.65
CA ILE A 251 20.05 1.99 30.01
C ILE A 251 20.92 1.32 28.96
N ARG A 252 20.52 0.12 28.51
CA ARG A 252 21.16 -0.56 27.38
C ARG A 252 20.36 -0.36 26.09
N ILE A 253 21.01 0.14 25.04
CA ILE A 253 20.50 0.15 23.67
C ILE A 253 21.41 -0.78 22.85
N PRO A 254 21.01 -2.04 22.63
CA PRO A 254 21.89 -3.05 22.03
C PRO A 254 22.27 -2.74 20.59
N GLN A 255 23.51 -3.03 20.21
CA GLN A 255 23.91 -3.12 18.81
C GLN A 255 23.48 -4.48 18.28
N GLN A 256 22.57 -4.46 17.33
CA GLN A 256 22.06 -5.69 16.73
C GLN A 256 23.15 -6.37 15.89
N PRO A 257 23.16 -7.70 15.79
CA PRO A 257 24.07 -8.39 14.89
C PRO A 257 23.69 -8.12 13.42
N PRO A 258 24.63 -8.25 12.47
CA PRO A 258 24.33 -8.13 11.06
C PRO A 258 23.38 -9.25 10.60
N ASP A 259 22.53 -8.92 9.62
CA ASP A 259 21.60 -9.82 8.96
C ASP A 259 22.33 -10.74 7.96
N ALA A 260 21.57 -11.62 7.29
CA ALA A 260 22.15 -12.56 6.32
C ALA A 260 22.79 -11.86 5.09
N GLY A 261 22.49 -10.58 4.85
CA GLY A 261 23.10 -9.74 3.83
C GLY A 261 24.18 -8.79 4.37
N GLY A 262 24.61 -8.95 5.62
CA GLY A 262 25.63 -8.10 6.25
C GLY A 262 25.16 -6.72 6.72
N ARG A 263 23.85 -6.45 6.71
CA ARG A 263 23.27 -5.16 7.15
C ARG A 263 22.87 -5.20 8.60
N PHE A 264 22.86 -4.04 9.26
CA PHE A 264 22.30 -3.92 10.61
C PHE A 264 20.84 -3.46 10.53
N PHE A 265 19.90 -4.21 11.14
CA PHE A 265 18.50 -3.78 11.24
C PHE A 265 18.36 -2.49 12.04
N SER A 266 19.13 -2.40 13.12
CA SER A 266 19.26 -1.22 13.96
C SER A 266 20.69 -1.13 14.49
N THR A 267 21.13 0.09 14.78
CA THR A 267 22.41 0.40 15.40
C THR A 267 22.20 1.55 16.38
N PRO A 268 22.83 1.55 17.56
CA PRO A 268 22.79 2.74 18.41
C PRO A 268 23.77 3.83 17.93
N HIS A 269 24.55 3.58 16.86
CA HIS A 269 25.55 4.52 16.38
C HIS A 269 24.97 5.89 16.07
N GLN A 270 25.53 6.95 16.67
CA GLN A 270 25.05 8.34 16.53
C GLN A 270 23.57 8.55 16.89
N LEU A 271 22.95 7.64 17.66
CA LEU A 271 21.55 7.76 18.06
C LEU A 271 21.30 9.00 18.94
N ALA A 272 22.21 9.30 19.86
CA ALA A 272 22.13 10.48 20.74
C ALA A 272 22.10 11.81 19.96
N SER A 273 22.80 11.88 18.83
CA SER A 273 22.84 13.05 17.94
C SER A 273 21.72 13.06 16.89
N SER A 274 20.84 12.07 16.87
CA SER A 274 19.81 11.94 15.84
C SER A 274 18.78 13.07 15.91
N SER A 275 18.55 13.74 14.78
CA SER A 275 17.56 14.81 14.66
C SER A 275 16.12 14.37 14.98
N ALA A 276 15.82 13.08 14.74
CA ALA A 276 14.55 12.43 15.06
C ALA A 276 14.29 12.36 16.57
N GLY A 277 15.35 12.37 17.38
CA GLY A 277 15.31 12.26 18.83
C GLY A 277 15.10 13.57 19.59
N ARG A 278 15.04 14.72 18.91
CA ARG A 278 15.01 16.04 19.57
C ARG A 278 13.82 16.23 20.52
N ALA A 279 12.65 15.68 20.16
CA ALA A 279 11.46 15.71 21.02
C ALA A 279 11.41 14.57 22.06
N GLY A 280 12.45 13.72 22.09
CA GLY A 280 12.56 12.51 22.89
C GLY A 280 12.21 11.23 22.14
N TRP A 281 12.58 10.13 22.77
CA TRP A 281 12.33 8.76 22.32
C TRP A 281 11.44 8.04 23.31
N TYR A 282 10.36 7.46 22.82
CA TYR A 282 9.73 6.36 23.54
C TYR A 282 10.61 5.13 23.38
N ILE A 283 11.03 4.55 24.50
CA ILE A 283 11.82 3.32 24.56
C ILE A 283 10.93 2.20 25.09
N TYR A 284 10.94 1.05 24.42
CA TYR A 284 10.16 -0.13 24.77
C TYR A 284 11.12 -1.27 25.06
N GLY A 285 10.90 -2.01 26.13
CA GLY A 285 11.84 -3.04 26.57
C GLY A 285 11.43 -3.73 27.86
N ALA A 286 12.43 -4.31 28.51
CA ALA A 286 12.30 -4.98 29.80
C ALA A 286 13.61 -4.86 30.60
N PHE A 287 13.51 -5.06 31.92
CA PHE A 287 14.69 -5.17 32.77
C PHE A 287 15.31 -6.56 32.62
N ASP A 288 16.63 -6.61 32.49
CA ASP A 288 17.40 -7.85 32.54
C ASP A 288 17.55 -8.35 33.99
N ALA A 289 18.23 -9.49 34.16
CA ALA A 289 18.49 -10.06 35.48
C ALA A 289 19.36 -9.17 36.39
N GLY A 290 20.13 -8.24 35.83
CA GLY A 290 20.93 -7.25 36.56
C GLY A 290 20.15 -6.00 36.95
N GLY A 291 18.87 -5.89 36.57
CA GLY A 291 18.04 -4.72 36.82
C GLY A 291 18.29 -3.56 35.84
N MET A 292 19.00 -3.82 34.73
CA MET A 292 19.23 -2.83 33.68
C MET A 292 18.10 -2.85 32.66
N PHE A 293 17.52 -1.69 32.35
CA PHE A 293 16.52 -1.59 31.29
C PHE A 293 17.20 -1.76 29.94
N THR A 294 16.82 -2.81 29.20
CA THR A 294 17.33 -3.05 27.84
C THR A 294 16.24 -2.74 26.83
N VAL A 295 16.57 -1.84 25.91
CA VAL A 295 15.68 -1.39 24.85
C VAL A 295 15.56 -2.48 23.78
N GLN A 296 14.33 -2.79 23.40
CA GLN A 296 13.97 -3.75 22.35
C GLN A 296 13.28 -3.05 21.17
N ALA A 297 12.65 -1.89 21.38
CA ALA A 297 12.15 -1.02 20.32
C ALA A 297 12.25 0.47 20.71
N ILE A 298 12.36 1.34 19.70
CA ILE A 298 12.34 2.80 19.86
C ILE A 298 11.28 3.43 18.96
N LYS A 299 10.72 4.56 19.39
CA LYS A 299 9.74 5.34 18.61
C LYS A 299 9.99 6.84 18.82
N PRO A 300 10.18 7.64 17.77
CA PRO A 300 10.42 9.08 17.92
C PRO A 300 9.11 9.76 18.36
N ARG A 301 9.13 10.54 19.45
CA ARG A 301 7.92 11.21 19.96
C ARG A 301 7.29 12.15 18.93
N SER A 302 8.11 12.94 18.24
CA SER A 302 7.65 13.90 17.22
C SER A 302 7.01 13.26 15.98
N LEU A 303 7.22 11.97 15.76
CA LEU A 303 6.60 11.28 14.63
C LEU A 303 5.10 11.06 14.86
N VAL A 304 4.70 10.77 16.10
CA VAL A 304 3.32 10.33 16.40
C VAL A 304 2.45 11.41 17.05
N GLN A 305 3.05 12.51 17.52
CA GLN A 305 2.32 13.67 18.03
C GLN A 305 1.40 14.28 16.98
N LEU A 306 0.26 14.82 17.42
CA LEU A 306 -0.63 15.63 16.57
C LEU A 306 -0.09 17.05 16.34
N ALA A 307 1.19 17.16 15.98
CA ALA A 307 1.90 18.39 15.66
C ALA A 307 2.66 18.18 14.35
N PRO A 308 2.03 18.40 13.18
CA PRO A 308 2.66 18.14 11.90
C PRO A 308 3.75 19.19 11.65
N GLY A 309 4.86 18.77 11.05
CA GLY A 309 5.93 19.70 10.63
C GLY A 309 5.47 20.65 9.53
N GLU A 310 4.53 20.23 8.69
CA GLU A 310 3.96 21.05 7.61
C GLU A 310 2.45 20.79 7.45
N VAL A 311 1.68 21.84 7.14
CA VAL A 311 0.25 21.74 6.77
C VAL A 311 0.02 22.27 5.37
N LEU A 312 -0.49 21.42 4.47
CA LEU A 312 -0.77 21.76 3.09
C LEU A 312 -2.28 21.77 2.83
N LEU A 313 -2.81 22.98 2.67
CA LEU A 313 -4.23 23.21 2.45
C LEU A 313 -4.60 23.16 0.95
N GLY A 314 -5.74 22.55 0.68
CA GLY A 314 -6.37 22.45 -0.64
C GLY A 314 -5.92 21.24 -1.47
N LYS A 315 -6.86 20.70 -2.25
CA LYS A 315 -6.67 19.49 -3.08
C LYS A 315 -5.47 19.56 -4.01
N ARG A 316 -5.17 20.73 -4.59
CA ARG A 316 -4.06 20.90 -5.55
C ARG A 316 -2.71 20.66 -4.88
N ARG A 317 -2.44 21.34 -3.76
CA ARG A 317 -1.16 21.20 -3.03
C ARG A 317 -1.00 19.76 -2.53
N GLY A 318 -2.07 19.16 -1.99
CA GLY A 318 -2.02 17.78 -1.56
C GLY A 318 -1.73 16.77 -2.69
N ARG A 319 -2.33 16.94 -3.87
CA ARG A 319 -2.01 16.09 -5.04
C ARG A 319 -0.54 16.22 -5.47
N THR A 320 -0.01 17.45 -5.48
CA THR A 320 1.39 17.72 -5.80
C THR A 320 2.34 17.12 -4.76
N TYR A 321 1.99 17.13 -3.48
CA TYR A 321 2.78 16.49 -2.45
C TYR A 321 2.85 14.96 -2.67
N ILE A 322 1.70 14.31 -2.85
CA ILE A 322 1.61 12.86 -3.06
C ILE A 322 2.47 12.40 -4.24
N SER A 323 2.39 13.09 -5.38
CA SER A 323 3.06 12.65 -6.60
C SER A 323 4.54 13.02 -6.69
N GLN A 324 4.97 14.13 -6.06
CA GLN A 324 6.31 14.69 -6.28
C GLN A 324 7.17 14.77 -5.00
N HIS A 325 6.59 15.16 -3.87
CA HIS A 325 7.37 15.52 -2.68
C HIS A 325 7.45 14.40 -1.65
N ASN A 326 6.45 13.51 -1.61
CA ASN A 326 6.37 12.43 -0.64
C ASN A 326 7.54 11.43 -0.73
N TRP A 327 8.27 11.37 -1.84
CA TRP A 327 9.44 10.50 -2.00
C TRP A 327 10.61 11.21 -2.70
N GLY A 328 10.59 12.55 -2.71
CA GLY A 328 11.67 13.37 -3.25
C GLY A 328 12.82 13.54 -2.25
N ASP A 329 14.04 13.76 -2.77
CA ASP A 329 15.24 14.12 -2.00
C ASP A 329 15.70 13.07 -0.98
N MET A 330 15.58 11.77 -1.29
CA MET A 330 15.82 10.68 -0.31
C MET A 330 17.22 10.70 0.28
N ALA A 331 18.25 10.90 -0.54
CA ALA A 331 19.64 10.90 -0.07
C ALA A 331 19.90 12.01 0.96
N GLU A 332 19.34 13.20 0.75
CA GLU A 332 19.48 14.35 1.64
C GLU A 332 18.69 14.19 2.95
N ARG A 333 17.64 13.35 2.94
CA ARG A 333 16.75 13.12 4.08
C ARG A 333 17.19 11.97 4.99
N LYS A 334 18.27 11.26 4.68
CA LYS A 334 18.77 10.17 5.53
C LYS A 334 18.94 10.60 6.98
N GLY A 335 18.47 9.79 7.92
CA GLY A 335 18.53 10.08 9.36
C GLY A 335 17.51 11.11 9.84
N SER A 336 16.52 11.47 9.01
CA SER A 336 15.47 12.42 9.35
C SER A 336 14.07 11.82 9.35
N LEU A 337 13.13 12.54 9.95
CA LEU A 337 11.70 12.26 9.90
C LEU A 337 10.95 13.50 9.39
N HIS A 338 9.78 13.29 8.81
CA HIS A 338 8.95 14.39 8.30
C HIS A 338 7.47 14.06 8.48
N THR A 339 6.67 15.02 8.96
CA THR A 339 5.22 14.86 9.13
C THR A 339 4.47 15.95 8.38
N VAL A 340 3.50 15.56 7.55
CA VAL A 340 2.71 16.51 6.73
C VAL A 340 1.23 16.23 6.83
N LEU A 341 0.45 17.23 7.19
CA LEU A 341 -1.01 17.17 7.13
C LEU A 341 -1.51 17.79 5.83
N LEU A 342 -2.15 16.98 4.98
CA LEU A 342 -2.91 17.46 3.83
C LEU A 342 -4.37 17.62 4.21
N ASP A 343 -4.93 18.81 4.01
CA ASP A 343 -6.34 19.09 4.27
C ASP A 343 -7.03 19.71 3.04
N PRO A 344 -8.00 19.02 2.41
CA PRO A 344 -8.70 19.53 1.23
C PRO A 344 -9.91 20.44 1.56
N VAL A 345 -10.33 20.53 2.82
CA VAL A 345 -11.56 21.19 3.27
C VAL A 345 -11.28 22.49 4.01
N HIS A 346 -10.43 22.46 5.04
CA HIS A 346 -10.17 23.62 5.86
C HIS A 346 -9.30 24.67 5.15
N ARG A 347 -9.43 25.92 5.58
CA ARG A 347 -8.69 27.08 5.06
C ARG A 347 -7.61 27.60 6.01
N GLU A 348 -7.55 27.07 7.22
CA GLU A 348 -6.61 27.45 8.28
C GLU A 348 -5.97 26.18 8.84
N ALA A 349 -4.66 26.25 9.13
CA ALA A 349 -3.88 25.09 9.56
C ALA A 349 -4.28 24.62 10.97
N GLU A 350 -4.57 25.57 11.87
CA GLU A 350 -4.98 25.33 13.25
C GLU A 350 -6.29 24.55 13.31
N LYS A 351 -7.25 24.91 12.45
CA LYS A 351 -8.52 24.18 12.32
C LYS A 351 -8.34 22.78 11.75
N ALA A 352 -7.44 22.62 10.76
CA ALA A 352 -7.13 21.32 10.19
C ALA A 352 -6.56 20.35 11.24
N ILE A 353 -5.66 20.83 12.11
CA ILE A 353 -5.08 20.05 13.20
C ILE A 353 -6.12 19.78 14.29
N ALA A 354 -6.85 20.82 14.74
CA ALA A 354 -7.83 20.71 15.82
C ALA A 354 -9.04 19.82 15.48
N ASP A 355 -9.24 19.49 14.20
CA ASP A 355 -10.27 18.53 13.80
C ASP A 355 -9.96 17.11 14.32
N TRP A 356 -8.68 16.75 14.52
CA TRP A 356 -8.27 15.46 15.08
C TRP A 356 -8.49 15.43 16.60
N LYS A 357 -9.37 14.53 17.04
CA LYS A 357 -9.81 14.44 18.44
C LYS A 357 -9.54 13.06 19.01
N GLU A 358 -9.40 13.02 20.33
CA GLU A 358 -9.29 11.76 21.08
C GLU A 358 -10.43 10.80 20.71
N GLY A 359 -10.08 9.56 20.40
CA GLY A 359 -11.02 8.53 19.95
C GLY A 359 -11.23 8.45 18.44
N ASP A 360 -10.81 9.46 17.66
CA ASP A 360 -10.89 9.41 16.19
C ASP A 360 -10.15 8.19 15.65
N GLN A 361 -10.81 7.44 14.77
CA GLN A 361 -10.23 6.31 14.05
C GLN A 361 -9.98 6.66 12.59
N ALA A 362 -8.86 6.21 12.07
CA ALA A 362 -8.40 6.51 10.71
C ALA A 362 -7.85 5.27 10.01
N LEU A 363 -7.96 5.26 8.68
CA LEU A 363 -7.30 4.26 7.85
C LEU A 363 -5.80 4.52 7.88
N LEU A 364 -4.99 3.50 8.14
CA LEU A 364 -3.55 3.56 7.93
C LEU A 364 -3.23 2.92 6.57
N ILE A 365 -2.43 3.61 5.76
CA ILE A 365 -1.78 3.04 4.58
C ILE A 365 -0.28 3.07 4.82
N HIS A 366 0.37 1.92 4.66
CA HIS A 366 1.81 1.78 4.80
C HIS A 366 2.48 1.59 3.45
N LEU A 367 3.62 2.26 3.24
CA LEU A 367 4.53 1.98 2.15
C LEU A 367 5.99 2.19 2.59
N PHE A 368 6.84 1.20 2.35
CA PHE A 368 8.30 1.36 2.45
C PHE A 368 9.00 1.26 1.10
N GLY A 369 10.20 1.84 1.03
CA GLY A 369 11.13 1.76 -0.11
C GLY A 369 12.23 0.71 0.03
N GLY A 370 13.23 0.81 -0.84
CA GLY A 370 14.39 -0.07 -0.88
C GLY A 370 15.53 0.37 0.04
N ILE A 371 16.46 -0.55 0.27
CA ILE A 371 17.76 -0.29 0.88
C ILE A 371 18.77 -0.12 -0.25
N GLY A 372 19.49 1.00 -0.32
CA GLY A 372 20.62 1.25 -1.22
C GLY A 372 21.96 1.11 -0.51
N GLY A 373 23.05 1.59 -1.11
CA GLY A 373 24.40 1.54 -0.54
C GLY A 373 25.15 0.23 -0.83
N GLU A 374 26.33 0.07 -0.21
CA GLU A 374 27.23 -1.10 -0.37
C GLU A 374 26.52 -2.41 -0.05
N ASN A 375 25.64 -2.40 0.96
CA ASN A 375 24.88 -3.56 1.42
C ASN A 375 23.39 -3.53 1.00
N GLY A 376 23.04 -2.76 -0.04
CA GLY A 376 21.67 -2.53 -0.48
C GLY A 376 20.93 -3.77 -1.02
N ASP A 377 19.62 -3.63 -1.16
CA ASP A 377 18.76 -4.57 -1.88
C ASP A 377 19.13 -4.60 -3.37
N PRO A 378 19.09 -5.76 -4.04
CA PRO A 378 19.21 -5.82 -5.49
C PRO A 378 18.02 -5.12 -6.15
N VAL A 379 18.29 -4.28 -7.14
CA VAL A 379 17.24 -3.62 -7.92
C VAL A 379 16.96 -4.39 -9.21
N MET A 380 15.76 -4.96 -9.30
CA MET A 380 15.35 -5.77 -10.44
C MET A 380 14.51 -4.97 -11.43
N GLY A 381 14.82 -5.10 -12.72
CA GLY A 381 14.10 -4.40 -13.79
C GLY A 381 14.01 -2.89 -13.54
N TRP A 382 15.07 -2.28 -12.99
CA TRP A 382 15.13 -0.85 -12.65
C TRP A 382 13.97 -0.39 -11.74
N THR A 383 13.42 -1.30 -10.92
CA THR A 383 12.22 -1.07 -10.12
C THR A 383 12.46 -1.43 -8.65
N VAL A 384 12.16 -0.49 -7.78
CA VAL A 384 12.13 -0.71 -6.32
C VAL A 384 10.68 -0.93 -5.92
N THR A 385 10.29 -2.17 -5.71
CA THR A 385 8.87 -2.54 -5.51
C THR A 385 8.32 -1.98 -4.21
N GLY A 386 9.06 -2.11 -3.11
CA GLY A 386 8.60 -1.78 -1.77
C GLY A 386 7.57 -2.78 -1.22
N HIS A 387 6.87 -2.40 -0.16
CA HIS A 387 5.81 -3.20 0.46
C HIS A 387 4.61 -2.33 0.81
N TYR A 388 3.41 -2.87 0.65
CA TYR A 388 2.14 -2.18 0.88
C TYR A 388 1.26 -2.95 1.84
N SER A 389 0.67 -2.25 2.80
CA SER A 389 -0.36 -2.82 3.68
C SER A 389 -1.33 -1.75 4.18
N TYR A 390 -2.51 -2.20 4.61
CA TYR A 390 -3.42 -1.36 5.38
C TYR A 390 -3.20 -1.53 6.89
N GLY A 391 -3.83 -0.67 7.68
CA GLY A 391 -3.89 -0.77 9.12
C GLY A 391 -4.96 0.17 9.69
N ILE A 392 -4.93 0.37 11.00
CA ILE A 392 -5.73 1.37 11.69
C ILE A 392 -4.82 2.25 12.52
N ALA A 393 -5.14 3.55 12.53
CA ALA A 393 -4.65 4.48 13.53
C ALA A 393 -5.82 4.97 14.40
N GLN A 394 -5.54 5.23 15.67
CA GLN A 394 -6.46 5.89 16.59
C GLN A 394 -5.77 7.06 17.26
N VAL A 395 -6.46 8.18 17.43
CA VAL A 395 -5.98 9.26 18.28
C VAL A 395 -6.22 8.89 19.73
N VAL A 396 -5.14 8.79 20.50
CA VAL A 396 -5.16 8.44 21.92
C VAL A 396 -4.46 9.50 22.75
N ARG A 397 -4.83 9.60 24.03
CA ARG A 397 -4.08 10.39 25.01
C ARG A 397 -2.94 9.56 25.58
N GLU A 398 -1.72 10.01 25.37
CA GLU A 398 -0.53 9.30 25.83
C GLU A 398 -0.37 9.46 27.35
N PRO A 399 -0.25 8.36 28.11
CA PRO A 399 -0.34 8.45 29.57
C PRO A 399 0.82 9.15 30.30
N LEU A 400 2.04 9.20 29.75
CA LEU A 400 3.21 9.86 30.38
C LEU A 400 3.19 11.38 30.18
N THR A 401 2.77 11.84 29.00
CA THR A 401 2.81 13.24 28.55
C THR A 401 1.45 13.93 28.60
N GLN A 402 0.35 13.15 28.61
CA GLN A 402 -1.04 13.60 28.45
C GLN A 402 -1.34 14.26 27.08
N GLU A 403 -0.44 14.12 26.11
CA GLU A 403 -0.59 14.64 24.75
C GLU A 403 -1.43 13.70 23.88
N LEU A 404 -2.08 14.26 22.85
CA LEU A 404 -2.71 13.44 21.82
C LEU A 404 -1.68 12.96 20.80
N GLN A 405 -1.74 11.66 20.47
CA GLN A 405 -0.87 11.04 19.47
C GLN A 405 -1.59 9.92 18.72
N PHE A 406 -1.00 9.46 17.63
CA PHE A 406 -1.45 8.27 16.90
C PHE A 406 -0.98 6.97 17.58
N ASP A 407 -1.93 6.11 17.97
CA ASP A 407 -1.70 4.68 18.21
C ASP A 407 -1.96 3.93 16.91
N MET A 408 -0.99 3.15 16.42
CA MET A 408 -1.00 2.58 15.07
C MET A 408 -0.81 1.07 15.10
N THR A 409 -1.68 0.36 14.40
CA THR A 409 -1.60 -1.09 14.19
C THR A 409 -1.67 -1.41 12.71
N TYR A 410 -0.65 -2.10 12.22
CA TYR A 410 -0.57 -2.59 10.85
C TYR A 410 -1.33 -3.91 10.70
N GLN A 411 -1.93 -4.12 9.54
CA GLN A 411 -2.46 -5.41 9.09
C GLN A 411 -1.56 -5.94 7.98
N GLN A 412 -0.49 -6.60 8.39
CA GLN A 412 0.56 -7.05 7.48
C GLN A 412 0.14 -8.32 6.75
N ILE A 413 0.04 -8.23 5.43
CA ILE A 413 -0.01 -9.37 4.52
C ILE A 413 1.41 -9.53 3.98
N TYR A 414 2.25 -10.21 4.75
CA TYR A 414 3.69 -10.25 4.54
C TYR A 414 4.14 -11.67 4.22
N ALA A 415 4.84 -11.84 3.09
CA ALA A 415 5.34 -13.13 2.65
C ALA A 415 6.38 -13.71 3.63
N ASN A 416 6.62 -15.02 3.56
CA ASN A 416 7.73 -15.63 4.29
C ASN A 416 9.03 -14.91 3.95
N ASN A 417 9.83 -14.63 4.97
CA ASN A 417 11.02 -13.79 4.88
C ASN A 417 12.10 -14.28 5.84
N THR A 418 13.32 -13.81 5.64
CA THR A 418 14.50 -14.19 6.44
C THR A 418 14.50 -13.59 7.86
N ASN A 419 13.74 -12.52 8.11
CA ASN A 419 13.75 -11.74 9.37
C ASN A 419 12.74 -12.25 10.41
N GLY A 420 11.84 -13.15 10.01
CA GLY A 420 10.77 -13.65 10.89
C GLY A 420 9.67 -12.62 11.19
N ILE A 421 9.42 -11.68 10.28
CA ILE A 421 8.21 -10.85 10.33
C ILE A 421 7.03 -11.76 9.99
N VAL A 422 6.03 -11.84 10.88
CA VAL A 422 4.89 -12.74 10.73
C VAL A 422 3.67 -11.94 10.26
N SER A 423 3.06 -12.39 9.17
CA SER A 423 1.80 -11.84 8.64
C SER A 423 0.72 -11.84 9.74
N GLY A 424 0.01 -10.73 9.93
CA GLY A 424 -1.00 -10.57 10.99
C GLY A 424 -1.17 -9.11 11.43
N SER A 425 -1.75 -8.93 12.62
CA SER A 425 -1.80 -7.63 13.30
C SER A 425 -0.48 -7.35 14.02
N LEU A 426 0.16 -6.22 13.72
CA LEU A 426 1.40 -5.79 14.37
C LEU A 426 1.27 -4.35 14.89
N ASP A 427 1.63 -4.12 16.14
CA ASP A 427 1.80 -2.76 16.67
C ASP A 427 2.93 -2.04 15.94
N TRP A 428 2.90 -0.70 15.95
CA TRP A 428 3.97 0.09 15.35
C TRP A 428 5.36 -0.28 15.87
N THR A 429 5.47 -0.54 17.17
CA THR A 429 6.73 -0.98 17.79
C THR A 429 7.24 -2.28 17.20
N ALA A 430 6.38 -3.27 16.95
CA ALA A 430 6.79 -4.58 16.44
C ALA A 430 7.20 -4.58 14.96
N TYR A 431 6.62 -3.68 14.16
CA TYR A 431 6.89 -3.64 12.72
C TYR A 431 7.91 -2.57 12.30
N MET A 432 7.89 -1.42 12.96
CA MET A 432 8.75 -0.29 12.64
C MET A 432 9.88 -0.12 13.65
N GLY A 433 9.53 -0.07 14.94
CA GLY A 433 10.45 0.33 16.02
C GLY A 433 11.37 -0.76 16.56
N ASP A 434 11.07 -2.03 16.28
CA ASP A 434 11.78 -3.20 16.79
C ASP A 434 13.24 -3.18 16.35
N LEU A 435 14.18 -3.26 17.30
CA LEU A 435 15.60 -3.18 16.97
C LEU A 435 16.05 -4.42 16.19
N GLN A 436 15.49 -5.60 16.50
CA GLN A 436 15.88 -6.87 15.91
C GLN A 436 15.39 -7.04 14.46
N ARG A 437 14.19 -6.53 14.12
CA ARG A 437 13.57 -6.79 12.80
C ARG A 437 12.73 -5.65 12.23
N GLY A 438 12.63 -4.52 12.93
CA GLY A 438 11.83 -3.36 12.51
C GLY A 438 12.47 -2.60 11.35
N TRP A 439 11.63 -1.92 10.56
CA TRP A 439 12.09 -1.28 9.32
C TRP A 439 12.56 0.16 9.46
N MET A 440 12.32 0.86 10.58
CA MET A 440 12.55 2.32 10.65
C MET A 440 14.01 2.73 10.43
N GLY A 441 14.97 1.89 10.85
CA GLY A 441 16.41 2.15 10.76
C GLY A 441 17.02 1.77 9.42
N SER A 442 16.39 0.85 8.68
CA SER A 442 16.97 0.26 7.48
C SER A 442 16.27 0.69 6.20
N ARG A 443 14.99 1.10 6.23
CA ARG A 443 14.23 1.49 5.05
C ARG A 443 13.60 2.89 5.19
N PRO A 444 13.45 3.64 4.08
CA PRO A 444 12.58 4.80 4.08
C PRO A 444 11.11 4.36 4.06
N VAL A 445 10.28 5.01 4.86
CA VAL A 445 8.85 4.69 5.03
C VAL A 445 8.01 5.95 4.91
N SER A 446 6.82 5.79 4.33
CA SER A 446 5.74 6.76 4.31
C SER A 446 4.47 6.07 4.75
N ASP A 447 4.08 6.29 6.01
CA ASP A 447 2.76 5.94 6.51
C ASP A 447 1.80 7.10 6.28
N ILE A 448 0.53 6.80 5.98
CA ILE A 448 -0.52 7.79 5.84
C ILE A 448 -1.68 7.44 6.77
N VAL A 449 -1.97 8.34 7.71
CA VAL A 449 -3.17 8.29 8.55
C VAL A 449 -4.28 9.09 7.89
N ILE A 450 -5.36 8.43 7.48
CA ILE A 450 -6.42 9.02 6.66
C ILE A 450 -7.72 9.10 7.45
N LYS A 451 -8.12 10.32 7.78
CA LYS A 451 -9.40 10.59 8.45
C LYS A 451 -10.47 10.92 7.42
N LEU A 452 -11.52 10.11 7.44
CA LEU A 452 -12.74 10.33 6.68
C LEU A 452 -13.90 9.67 7.42
N ASP A 453 -14.89 10.46 7.85
CA ASP A 453 -16.08 9.98 8.61
C ASP A 453 -16.83 8.83 7.95
N ALA A 454 -16.72 8.73 6.62
CA ALA A 454 -17.34 7.71 5.81
C ALA A 454 -16.72 6.31 6.02
N LEU A 455 -15.49 6.23 6.54
CA LEU A 455 -14.75 4.98 6.71
C LEU A 455 -14.90 4.38 8.11
N ALA A 456 -14.86 5.23 9.13
CA ALA A 456 -14.63 4.80 10.52
C ALA A 456 -15.91 4.41 11.28
N ARG A 457 -16.95 5.25 11.22
CA ARG A 457 -18.13 5.09 12.08
C ARG A 457 -19.29 4.34 11.38
N PRO A 458 -19.97 3.41 12.10
CA PRO A 458 -21.20 2.74 11.63
C PRO A 458 -22.27 3.72 11.11
N PHE A 459 -23.20 3.22 10.30
CA PHE A 459 -24.33 4.01 9.79
C PHE A 459 -25.55 3.91 10.68
N LYS A 460 -26.24 5.03 10.89
CA LYS A 460 -27.49 5.07 11.63
C LYS A 460 -28.56 5.77 10.79
N PHE A 461 -29.64 5.08 10.48
CA PHE A 461 -30.75 5.58 9.68
C PHE A 461 -32.02 5.58 10.54
N GLY A 462 -32.36 6.74 11.12
CA GLY A 462 -33.39 6.81 12.16
C GLY A 462 -32.98 6.00 13.39
N ASP A 463 -33.82 5.06 13.82
CA ASP A 463 -33.53 4.14 14.94
C ASP A 463 -32.74 2.90 14.52
N GLN A 464 -32.46 2.72 13.23
CA GLN A 464 -31.79 1.54 12.69
C GLN A 464 -30.29 1.75 12.61
N GLU A 465 -29.52 0.94 13.34
CA GLU A 465 -28.06 0.93 13.24
C GLU A 465 -27.58 -0.19 12.32
N VAL A 466 -26.71 0.15 11.37
CA VAL A 466 -25.98 -0.80 10.52
C VAL A 466 -24.62 -1.04 11.17
N PRO A 467 -24.39 -2.21 11.80
CA PRO A 467 -23.27 -2.44 12.72
C PRO A 467 -21.90 -2.64 12.01
N VAL A 468 -21.83 -2.29 10.73
CA VAL A 468 -20.66 -2.48 9.85
C VAL A 468 -20.10 -1.11 9.47
N SER A 469 -18.78 -0.97 9.58
CA SER A 469 -18.01 0.14 9.01
C SER A 469 -16.92 -0.42 8.08
N ILE A 470 -16.44 0.41 7.15
CA ILE A 470 -15.41 -0.01 6.17
C ILE A 470 -14.13 -0.38 6.90
N LEU A 471 -13.68 0.43 7.87
CA LEU A 471 -12.47 0.15 8.64
C LEU A 471 -12.56 -1.18 9.38
N ARG A 472 -13.68 -1.41 10.07
CA ARG A 472 -13.89 -2.67 10.81
C ARG A 472 -13.81 -3.86 9.86
N GLU A 473 -14.56 -3.81 8.76
CA GLU A 473 -14.60 -4.93 7.84
C GLU A 473 -13.25 -5.16 7.15
N LEU A 474 -12.55 -4.09 6.76
CA LEU A 474 -11.22 -4.17 6.20
C LEU A 474 -10.26 -4.92 7.13
N MET A 475 -10.26 -4.62 8.44
CA MET A 475 -9.43 -5.35 9.41
C MET A 475 -9.73 -6.85 9.44
N LEU A 476 -11.02 -7.23 9.45
CA LEU A 476 -11.40 -8.64 9.50
C LEU A 476 -10.90 -9.37 8.24
N GLN A 477 -11.04 -8.72 7.08
CA GLN A 477 -10.60 -9.29 5.81
C GLN A 477 -9.08 -9.40 5.70
N THR A 478 -8.33 -8.42 6.19
CA THR A 478 -6.88 -8.52 6.24
C THR A 478 -6.40 -9.62 7.19
N GLN A 479 -7.10 -9.88 8.31
CA GLN A 479 -6.79 -10.99 9.20
C GLN A 479 -7.01 -12.35 8.54
N VAL A 480 -8.13 -12.52 7.81
CA VAL A 480 -8.40 -13.72 7.00
C VAL A 480 -7.26 -14.00 6.02
N ILE A 481 -6.82 -12.99 5.28
CA ILE A 481 -5.73 -13.14 4.33
C ILE A 481 -4.40 -13.40 5.06
N ALA A 482 -4.14 -12.72 6.17
CA ALA A 482 -2.91 -12.88 6.92
C ALA A 482 -2.74 -14.30 7.50
N ALA A 483 -3.81 -14.91 8.03
CA ALA A 483 -3.78 -16.29 8.51
C ALA A 483 -3.44 -17.29 7.39
N ARG A 484 -4.00 -17.07 6.18
CA ARG A 484 -3.68 -17.86 4.99
C ARG A 484 -2.22 -17.71 4.56
N TYR A 485 -1.65 -16.51 4.72
CA TYR A 485 -0.23 -16.25 4.47
C TYR A 485 0.67 -17.00 5.45
N ARG A 486 0.30 -17.09 6.73
CA ARG A 486 1.08 -17.83 7.75
C ARG A 486 1.20 -19.32 7.42
N THR A 487 0.15 -19.93 6.86
CA THR A 487 0.13 -21.36 6.52
C THR A 487 0.46 -21.65 5.05
N GLY A 488 0.58 -20.61 4.21
CA GLY A 488 0.75 -20.76 2.76
C GLY A 488 -0.41 -21.53 2.12
N ASP A 489 -1.65 -21.30 2.57
CA ASP A 489 -2.83 -22.10 2.20
C ASP A 489 -2.61 -23.62 2.39
N GLY A 490 -1.85 -24.00 3.43
CA GLY A 490 -1.52 -25.38 3.78
C GLY A 490 -0.20 -25.90 3.18
N THR A 491 0.40 -25.19 2.21
CA THR A 491 1.68 -25.59 1.60
C THR A 491 2.92 -25.18 2.40
N GLY A 492 2.73 -24.35 3.43
CA GLY A 492 3.77 -23.76 4.25
C GLY A 492 4.49 -22.56 3.62
N LEU A 493 4.16 -22.16 2.40
CA LEU A 493 4.82 -21.05 1.72
C LEU A 493 3.84 -20.02 1.17
N ALA A 494 3.98 -18.78 1.61
CA ALA A 494 3.48 -17.59 0.95
C ALA A 494 4.66 -16.81 0.35
N ALA A 495 4.68 -16.69 -0.98
CA ALA A 495 5.71 -15.98 -1.73
C ALA A 495 5.08 -14.94 -2.66
N VAL A 496 5.81 -13.86 -2.93
CA VAL A 496 5.39 -12.84 -3.91
C VAL A 496 5.55 -13.39 -5.32
N THR A 497 4.53 -13.18 -6.15
CA THR A 497 4.50 -13.56 -7.57
C THR A 497 3.80 -12.45 -8.37
N PRO A 498 3.90 -12.43 -9.71
CA PRO A 498 3.17 -11.44 -10.52
C PRO A 498 1.66 -11.38 -10.31
N ALA A 499 1.05 -12.50 -9.87
CA ALA A 499 -0.40 -12.61 -9.69
C ALA A 499 -0.86 -12.59 -8.23
N THR A 500 0.08 -12.65 -7.28
CA THR A 500 -0.19 -12.59 -5.84
C THR A 500 0.91 -11.82 -5.11
N SER A 501 0.54 -10.69 -4.54
CA SER A 501 1.43 -9.73 -3.91
C SER A 501 0.70 -9.02 -2.76
N CYS A 502 1.45 -8.47 -1.81
CA CYS A 502 0.92 -7.76 -0.65
C CYS A 502 -0.07 -6.65 -1.02
N VAL A 503 0.21 -5.90 -2.10
CA VAL A 503 -0.67 -4.83 -2.59
C VAL A 503 -1.97 -5.36 -3.21
N GLN A 504 -1.92 -6.47 -3.95
CA GLN A 504 -3.11 -7.08 -4.54
C GLN A 504 -4.03 -7.64 -3.46
N ASP A 505 -3.48 -8.34 -2.47
CA ASP A 505 -4.28 -8.97 -1.43
C ASP A 505 -4.79 -7.95 -0.40
N SER A 506 -4.01 -6.89 -0.10
CA SER A 506 -4.51 -5.73 0.65
C SER A 506 -5.67 -5.05 -0.09
N SER A 507 -5.52 -4.87 -1.41
CA SER A 507 -6.57 -4.30 -2.27
C SER A 507 -7.82 -5.16 -2.32
N GLN A 508 -7.67 -6.49 -2.36
CA GLN A 508 -8.78 -7.44 -2.27
C GLN A 508 -9.55 -7.26 -0.96
N ALA A 509 -8.86 -7.11 0.18
CA ALA A 509 -9.50 -6.87 1.47
C ALA A 509 -10.37 -5.60 1.46
N LEU A 510 -9.87 -4.51 0.85
CA LEU A 510 -10.64 -3.28 0.70
C LEU A 510 -11.87 -3.46 -0.21
N TYR A 511 -11.72 -4.17 -1.33
CA TYR A 511 -12.83 -4.49 -2.23
C TYR A 511 -13.93 -5.29 -1.51
N ILE A 512 -13.55 -6.32 -0.75
CA ILE A 512 -14.50 -7.15 0.03
C ILE A 512 -15.18 -6.29 1.09
N ALA A 513 -14.45 -5.41 1.79
CA ALA A 513 -15.01 -4.54 2.80
C ALA A 513 -16.08 -3.58 2.26
N LEU A 514 -15.81 -2.96 1.12
CA LEU A 514 -16.78 -2.10 0.43
C LEU A 514 -18.01 -2.89 -0.03
N SER A 515 -17.80 -4.08 -0.59
CA SER A 515 -18.88 -4.95 -1.09
C SER A 515 -19.80 -5.41 0.03
N ARG A 516 -19.24 -5.81 1.19
CA ARG A 516 -20.03 -6.28 2.33
C ARG A 516 -20.88 -5.16 2.93
N LEU A 517 -20.33 -3.96 3.08
CA LEU A 517 -21.11 -2.81 3.55
C LEU A 517 -22.31 -2.54 2.63
N GLN A 518 -22.09 -2.57 1.31
CA GLN A 518 -23.17 -2.38 0.34
C GLN A 518 -24.24 -3.46 0.45
N GLN A 519 -23.84 -4.73 0.57
CA GLN A 519 -24.78 -5.85 0.71
C GLN A 519 -25.58 -5.78 2.02
N GLU A 520 -24.96 -5.43 3.15
CA GLU A 520 -25.64 -5.32 4.44
C GLU A 520 -26.72 -4.23 4.44
N ILE A 521 -26.51 -3.15 3.68
CA ILE A 521 -27.53 -2.11 3.50
C ILE A 521 -28.64 -2.57 2.55
N LEU A 522 -28.30 -3.26 1.45
CA LEU A 522 -29.28 -3.79 0.49
C LEU A 522 -30.20 -4.87 1.09
N LYS A 523 -29.74 -5.60 2.10
CA LYS A 523 -30.53 -6.62 2.82
C LYS A 523 -31.59 -6.03 3.78
N ARG A 524 -31.62 -4.71 3.97
CA ARG A 524 -32.47 -4.03 4.97
C ARG A 524 -33.51 -3.11 4.29
N PRO A 525 -34.73 -3.59 4.01
CA PRO A 525 -35.76 -2.82 3.33
C PRO A 525 -36.16 -1.53 4.07
N ASP A 526 -36.14 -1.58 5.40
CA ASP A 526 -36.35 -0.45 6.32
C ASP A 526 -35.32 0.67 6.11
N VAL A 527 -34.03 0.33 6.02
CA VAL A 527 -32.95 1.28 5.73
C VAL A 527 -33.11 1.87 4.33
N LEU A 528 -33.43 1.05 3.33
CA LEU A 528 -33.65 1.52 1.95
C LEU A 528 -34.83 2.49 1.84
N ASN A 529 -35.94 2.19 2.54
CA ASN A 529 -37.10 3.08 2.62
C ASN A 529 -36.75 4.39 3.31
N TRP A 530 -35.97 4.34 4.39
CA TRP A 530 -35.49 5.55 5.08
C TRP A 530 -34.66 6.45 4.17
N ILE A 531 -33.67 5.87 3.47
CA ILE A 531 -32.79 6.58 2.52
C ILE A 531 -33.61 7.27 1.41
N LYS A 532 -34.61 6.56 0.87
CA LYS A 532 -35.48 7.09 -0.19
C LYS A 532 -36.33 8.27 0.28
N ASN A 533 -36.86 8.20 1.50
CA ASN A 533 -37.75 9.22 2.06
C ASN A 533 -37.00 10.40 2.69
N HIS A 534 -35.72 10.24 3.03
CA HIS A 534 -34.88 11.27 3.65
C HIS A 534 -33.59 11.53 2.85
N PRO A 535 -33.68 12.03 1.60
CA PRO A 535 -32.52 12.20 0.72
C PRO A 535 -31.53 13.28 1.18
N GLN A 536 -31.99 14.26 1.98
CA GLN A 536 -31.16 15.37 2.48
C GLN A 536 -30.59 15.12 3.89
N ASP A 537 -30.95 14.00 4.51
CA ASP A 537 -30.42 13.62 5.82
C ASP A 537 -28.87 13.50 5.77
N PRO A 538 -28.14 13.98 6.79
CA PRO A 538 -26.68 13.90 6.82
C PRO A 538 -26.15 12.46 6.66
N GLU A 539 -26.82 11.47 7.24
CA GLU A 539 -26.44 10.05 7.13
C GLU A 539 -26.69 9.50 5.74
N THR A 540 -27.83 9.85 5.11
CA THR A 540 -28.09 9.51 3.71
C THR A 540 -27.04 10.12 2.78
N ARG A 541 -26.68 11.40 2.96
CA ARG A 541 -25.62 12.05 2.18
C ARG A 541 -24.23 11.45 2.44
N ARG A 542 -23.94 11.04 3.68
CA ARG A 542 -22.71 10.31 4.00
C ARG A 542 -22.65 8.96 3.30
N PHE A 543 -23.75 8.21 3.30
CA PHE A 543 -23.83 6.93 2.61
C PHE A 543 -23.68 7.08 1.09
N GLN A 544 -24.32 8.08 0.48
CA GLN A 544 -24.14 8.38 -0.95
C GLN A 544 -22.67 8.66 -1.30
N ARG A 545 -21.95 9.41 -0.46
CA ARG A 545 -20.50 9.62 -0.62
C ARG A 545 -19.71 8.32 -0.53
N VAL A 546 -20.10 7.39 0.35
CA VAL A 546 -19.46 6.05 0.41
C VAL A 546 -19.75 5.22 -0.82
N VAL A 547 -20.97 5.26 -1.35
CA VAL A 547 -21.31 4.55 -2.60
C VAL A 547 -20.50 5.11 -3.77
N GLU A 548 -20.35 6.44 -3.86
CA GLU A 548 -19.52 7.07 -4.87
C GLU A 548 -18.04 6.72 -4.70
N LEU A 549 -17.51 6.83 -3.49
CA LEU A 549 -16.14 6.45 -3.16
C LEU A 549 -15.89 4.97 -3.47
N GLY A 550 -16.82 4.09 -3.12
CA GLY A 550 -16.77 2.66 -3.39
C GLY A 550 -16.73 2.38 -4.89
N LYS A 551 -17.49 3.10 -5.72
CA LYS A 551 -17.40 2.99 -7.19
C LYS A 551 -16.02 3.38 -7.70
N VAL A 552 -15.48 4.52 -7.25
CA VAL A 552 -14.17 5.02 -7.69
C VAL A 552 -13.03 4.09 -7.23
N LEU A 553 -13.09 3.57 -6.00
CA LEU A 553 -12.13 2.59 -5.50
C LEU A 553 -12.27 1.26 -6.24
N ASN A 554 -13.48 0.76 -6.49
CA ASN A 554 -13.69 -0.46 -7.27
C ASN A 554 -13.16 -0.31 -8.70
N ASP A 555 -13.31 0.86 -9.32
CA ASP A 555 -12.75 1.15 -10.64
C ASP A 555 -11.21 1.12 -10.67
N LEU A 556 -10.58 1.51 -9.56
CA LEU A 556 -9.14 1.41 -9.36
C LEU A 556 -8.70 -0.05 -9.19
N LEU A 557 -9.38 -0.78 -8.30
CA LEU A 557 -9.04 -2.14 -7.91
C LEU A 557 -9.40 -3.17 -9.01
N VAL A 558 -10.36 -2.84 -9.86
CA VAL A 558 -10.91 -3.68 -10.93
C VAL A 558 -10.99 -2.91 -12.25
N PRO A 559 -9.85 -2.57 -12.88
CA PRO A 559 -9.84 -1.82 -14.14
C PRO A 559 -10.64 -2.57 -15.23
N ARG A 560 -11.68 -1.92 -15.76
CA ARG A 560 -12.72 -2.40 -16.71
C ARG A 560 -13.92 -3.15 -16.12
N GLY A 561 -14.09 -3.15 -14.79
CA GLY A 561 -15.27 -3.75 -14.14
C GLY A 561 -15.33 -5.28 -14.24
N VAL A 562 -14.22 -5.93 -14.59
CA VAL A 562 -14.10 -7.39 -14.60
C VAL A 562 -13.38 -7.81 -13.32
N VAL A 563 -14.17 -8.16 -12.29
CA VAL A 563 -13.65 -8.64 -11.00
C VAL A 563 -12.85 -9.90 -11.24
N ARG A 564 -11.71 -10.05 -10.56
CA ARG A 564 -10.97 -11.32 -10.62
C ARG A 564 -11.89 -12.43 -10.08
N PRO A 565 -12.01 -13.58 -10.77
CA PRO A 565 -12.93 -14.64 -10.34
C PRO A 565 -12.67 -15.15 -8.91
N ASP A 566 -11.43 -15.12 -8.44
CA ASP A 566 -11.09 -15.48 -7.07
C ASP A 566 -11.51 -14.41 -6.05
N TRP A 567 -11.52 -13.13 -6.42
CA TRP A 567 -12.01 -12.05 -5.56
C TRP A 567 -13.52 -12.08 -5.39
N GLU A 568 -14.25 -12.28 -6.50
CA GLU A 568 -15.71 -12.41 -6.50
C GLU A 568 -16.14 -13.64 -5.69
N LYS A 569 -15.53 -14.80 -5.94
CA LYS A 569 -15.80 -16.03 -5.19
C LYS A 569 -15.53 -15.87 -3.69
N ASN A 570 -14.41 -15.26 -3.31
CA ASN A 570 -14.09 -15.05 -1.90
C ASN A 570 -15.07 -14.07 -1.26
N ALA A 571 -15.46 -13.00 -1.95
CA ALA A 571 -16.46 -12.05 -1.46
C ALA A 571 -17.83 -12.71 -1.27
N GLU A 572 -18.29 -13.53 -2.22
CA GLU A 572 -19.56 -14.28 -2.13
C GLU A 572 -19.56 -15.32 -1.02
N PHE A 573 -18.45 -16.06 -0.86
CA PHE A 573 -18.27 -17.01 0.22
C PHE A 573 -18.30 -16.33 1.59
N LEU A 574 -17.55 -15.24 1.76
CA LEU A 574 -17.49 -14.48 3.01
C LEU A 574 -18.79 -13.72 3.30
N ALA A 575 -19.59 -13.41 2.29
CA ALA A 575 -20.93 -12.84 2.42
C ALA A 575 -22.03 -13.87 2.72
N GLY A 576 -21.69 -15.18 2.73
CA GLY A 576 -22.63 -16.27 2.98
C GLY A 576 -23.60 -16.53 1.81
N ILE A 577 -23.27 -16.08 0.60
CA ILE A 577 -24.11 -16.19 -0.60
C ILE A 577 -23.91 -17.56 -1.28
N SER A 578 -22.72 -18.15 -1.20
CA SER A 578 -22.42 -19.49 -1.71
C SER A 578 -22.46 -20.54 -0.59
N GLY A 579 -23.37 -21.51 -0.67
CA GLY A 579 -23.62 -22.50 0.39
C GLY A 579 -22.62 -23.66 0.52
N SER A 580 -21.60 -23.75 -0.35
CA SER A 580 -20.51 -24.73 -0.24
C SER A 580 -19.41 -24.43 -1.26
N GLY A 581 -18.31 -23.83 -0.81
CA GLY A 581 -17.15 -23.58 -1.65
C GLY A 581 -15.93 -23.21 -0.81
N ASP A 582 -14.74 -23.58 -1.27
CA ASP A 582 -13.46 -23.21 -0.64
C ASP A 582 -12.99 -21.81 -1.09
N LEU A 583 -12.25 -21.09 -0.24
CA LEU A 583 -11.60 -19.83 -0.62
C LEU A 583 -10.61 -20.09 -1.77
N GLY A 584 -10.79 -19.38 -2.89
CA GLY A 584 -9.95 -19.56 -4.07
C GLY A 584 -8.72 -18.67 -4.05
N ARG A 585 -7.59 -19.18 -4.56
CA ARG A 585 -6.44 -18.40 -5.03
C ARG A 585 -6.17 -18.77 -6.47
N GLN A 586 -6.35 -17.84 -7.42
CA GLN A 586 -6.03 -18.09 -8.83
C GLN A 586 -4.90 -17.18 -9.28
N SER A 587 -3.71 -17.75 -9.42
CA SER A 587 -2.50 -17.07 -9.89
C SER A 587 -2.34 -17.20 -11.41
N THR A 588 -3.27 -16.63 -12.18
CA THR A 588 -3.10 -16.58 -13.65
C THR A 588 -2.52 -15.25 -14.10
N LEU A 589 -1.70 -15.27 -15.16
CA LEU A 589 -1.15 -14.05 -15.79
C LEU A 589 -2.25 -13.07 -16.25
N ARG A 590 -3.43 -13.61 -16.59
CA ARG A 590 -4.64 -12.81 -16.89
C ARG A 590 -5.08 -11.99 -15.67
N ASN A 591 -4.99 -12.53 -14.47
CA ASN A 591 -5.40 -11.85 -13.23
C ASN A 591 -4.44 -10.70 -12.85
N ALA A 592 -3.14 -10.84 -13.17
CA ALA A 592 -2.18 -9.74 -13.03
C ALA A 592 -2.61 -8.53 -13.87
N LEU A 593 -2.88 -8.71 -15.17
CA LEU A 593 -3.32 -7.62 -16.06
C LEU A 593 -4.66 -6.98 -15.67
N LEU A 594 -5.59 -7.78 -15.13
CA LEU A 594 -6.87 -7.30 -14.63
C LEU A 594 -6.73 -6.43 -13.37
N SER A 595 -5.55 -6.39 -12.73
CA SER A 595 -5.29 -5.61 -11.50
C SER A 595 -4.05 -4.70 -11.64
N TRP A 596 -3.66 -4.33 -12.87
CA TRP A 596 -2.38 -3.67 -13.13
C TRP A 596 -2.15 -2.37 -12.34
N ARG A 597 -3.20 -1.58 -12.08
CA ARG A 597 -3.12 -0.34 -11.28
C ARG A 597 -2.87 -0.58 -9.79
N SER A 598 -3.02 -1.82 -9.34
CA SER A 598 -2.76 -2.27 -7.96
C SER A 598 -1.69 -3.37 -7.91
N ILE A 599 -0.81 -3.49 -8.91
CA ILE A 599 0.34 -4.43 -8.88
C ILE A 599 1.53 -3.81 -8.13
N LEU A 600 1.73 -2.50 -8.25
CA LEU A 600 2.88 -1.83 -7.67
C LEU A 600 2.49 -1.11 -6.37
N PRO A 601 3.18 -1.39 -5.25
CA PRO A 601 2.96 -0.74 -3.96
C PRO A 601 2.90 0.80 -4.07
N ARG A 602 3.87 1.40 -4.77
CA ARG A 602 3.93 2.86 -4.94
C ARG A 602 2.71 3.43 -5.66
N GLN A 603 2.25 2.75 -6.71
CA GLN A 603 1.09 3.19 -7.48
C GLN A 603 -0.18 3.17 -6.64
N ALA A 604 -0.43 2.06 -5.94
CA ALA A 604 -1.62 1.89 -5.11
C ALA A 604 -1.66 2.91 -3.98
N HIS A 605 -0.54 3.11 -3.29
CA HIS A 605 -0.39 4.12 -2.25
C HIS A 605 -0.77 5.53 -2.75
N ASP A 606 -0.22 5.96 -3.89
CA ASP A 606 -0.48 7.31 -4.41
C ASP A 606 -1.88 7.46 -5.02
N GLU A 607 -2.44 6.41 -5.64
CA GLU A 607 -3.80 6.44 -6.21
C GLU A 607 -4.89 6.43 -5.13
N VAL A 608 -4.81 5.53 -4.14
CA VAL A 608 -5.78 5.47 -3.03
C VAL A 608 -5.75 6.79 -2.24
N SER A 609 -4.56 7.34 -1.96
CA SER A 609 -4.40 8.62 -1.27
C SER A 609 -5.05 9.78 -2.04
N ARG A 610 -4.84 9.84 -3.36
CA ARG A 610 -5.47 10.90 -4.20
C ARG A 610 -6.99 10.76 -4.25
N ILE A 611 -7.51 9.54 -4.33
CA ILE A 611 -8.96 9.28 -4.32
C ILE A 611 -9.56 9.78 -3.00
N LEU A 612 -8.97 9.42 -1.87
CA LEU A 612 -9.47 9.81 -0.54
C LEU A 612 -9.35 11.32 -0.31
N LEU A 613 -8.23 11.94 -0.69
CA LEU A 613 -8.06 13.40 -0.64
C LEU A 613 -9.13 14.11 -1.47
N ASN A 614 -9.47 13.57 -2.65
CA ASN A 614 -10.50 14.14 -3.51
C ASN A 614 -11.92 14.00 -2.92
N ALA A 615 -12.16 12.91 -2.20
CA ALA A 615 -13.38 12.67 -1.43
C ALA A 615 -13.51 13.55 -0.17
N GLY A 616 -12.49 14.36 0.14
CA GLY A 616 -12.49 15.30 1.26
C GLY A 616 -11.82 14.78 2.52
N ALA A 617 -11.07 13.67 2.44
CA ALA A 617 -10.33 13.14 3.58
C ALA A 617 -9.13 14.03 3.94
N GLN A 618 -8.81 14.12 5.23
CA GLN A 618 -7.53 14.63 5.72
C GLN A 618 -6.51 13.48 5.69
N LEU A 619 -5.30 13.75 5.21
CA LEU A 619 -4.22 12.76 5.11
C LEU A 619 -3.00 13.24 5.87
N TRP A 620 -2.60 12.50 6.90
CA TRP A 620 -1.42 12.80 7.70
C TRP A 620 -0.29 11.84 7.34
N PHE A 621 0.74 12.35 6.67
CA PHE A 621 1.92 11.60 6.28
C PHE A 621 2.90 11.55 7.44
N LEU A 622 3.36 10.36 7.79
CA LEU A 622 4.36 10.08 8.81
C LEU A 622 5.54 9.40 8.11
N ARG A 623 6.65 10.13 7.94
CA ARG A 623 7.81 9.65 7.20
C ARG A 623 9.02 9.43 8.08
N THR A 624 9.74 8.36 7.79
CA THR A 624 11.03 8.03 8.41
C THR A 624 12.02 7.61 7.34
N ASP A 625 13.17 8.26 7.25
CA ASP A 625 14.17 7.99 6.21
C ASP A 625 15.45 7.41 6.84
N GLN A 626 15.39 6.14 7.30
CA GLN A 626 16.47 5.45 8.04
C GLN A 626 16.87 6.18 9.34
N VAL A 627 16.00 6.11 10.35
CA VAL A 627 16.17 6.75 11.67
C VAL A 627 16.35 5.71 12.77
N GLY A 628 16.88 6.12 13.92
CA GLY A 628 17.16 5.19 15.02
C GLY A 628 18.58 4.63 14.98
N GLY A 629 19.51 5.45 14.48
CA GLY A 629 20.94 5.17 14.36
C GLY A 629 21.43 5.32 12.92
N LEU A 630 22.71 5.68 12.75
CA LEU A 630 23.31 5.87 11.44
C LEU A 630 24.10 4.63 11.03
N ASP A 631 23.67 3.98 9.95
CA ASP A 631 24.49 2.99 9.24
C ASP A 631 24.99 3.62 7.93
N PRO A 632 26.29 3.91 7.78
CA PRO A 632 26.84 4.50 6.56
C PRO A 632 26.87 3.54 5.37
N SER A 633 26.70 2.22 5.57
CA SER A 633 26.76 1.21 4.51
C SER A 633 25.48 1.09 3.68
N ILE A 634 24.40 1.72 4.13
CA ILE A 634 23.09 1.69 3.47
C ILE A 634 22.61 3.10 3.10
N GLU A 635 21.69 3.20 2.15
CA GLU A 635 21.07 4.47 1.73
C GLU A 635 19.54 4.32 1.56
N PRO A 636 18.74 5.36 1.80
CA PRO A 636 17.30 5.28 1.58
C PRO A 636 16.98 5.36 0.08
N VAL A 637 16.25 4.37 -0.45
CA VAL A 637 15.82 4.37 -1.86
C VAL A 637 14.30 4.39 -1.95
N ALA A 638 13.74 5.36 -2.69
CA ALA A 638 12.30 5.48 -2.86
C ALA A 638 11.70 4.24 -3.57
N PRO A 639 10.50 3.78 -3.18
CA PRO A 639 9.74 2.82 -3.97
C PRO A 639 9.27 3.48 -5.26
N THR A 640 9.34 2.73 -6.34
CA THR A 640 9.13 3.25 -7.69
C THR A 640 7.95 2.61 -8.40
N MET A 641 7.50 3.29 -9.45
CA MET A 641 6.69 2.67 -10.50
C MET A 641 7.56 1.70 -11.33
N ALA A 642 6.95 0.96 -12.26
CA ALA A 642 7.68 0.08 -13.17
C ALA A 642 8.75 0.87 -13.94
N LEU A 643 9.96 0.30 -14.04
CA LEU A 643 11.15 0.91 -14.65
C LEU A 643 11.53 2.26 -14.02
N GLY A 644 11.21 2.48 -12.75
CA GLY A 644 11.28 3.81 -12.13
C GLY A 644 12.67 4.42 -11.97
N GLN A 645 13.74 3.62 -11.95
CA GLN A 645 15.11 4.15 -12.04
C GLN A 645 15.44 4.70 -13.44
N LEU A 646 14.58 4.45 -14.44
CA LEU A 646 14.61 5.05 -15.77
C LEU A 646 13.44 6.04 -15.88
N PRO A 647 13.54 7.26 -15.31
CA PRO A 647 12.39 8.13 -15.07
C PRO A 647 11.63 8.52 -16.35
N VAL A 648 12.33 8.70 -17.48
CA VAL A 648 11.70 9.00 -18.78
C VAL A 648 10.89 7.79 -19.25
N PHE A 649 11.47 6.60 -19.26
CA PHE A 649 10.81 5.38 -19.70
C PHE A 649 9.64 4.99 -18.78
N SER A 650 9.80 5.12 -17.47
CA SER A 650 8.72 4.89 -16.51
C SER A 650 7.52 5.81 -16.76
N LYS A 651 7.77 7.11 -16.99
CA LYS A 651 6.71 8.08 -17.33
C LYS A 651 6.01 7.71 -18.63
N LEU A 652 6.76 7.40 -19.68
CA LEU A 652 6.19 7.01 -20.98
C LEU A 652 5.39 5.71 -20.90
N LEU A 653 5.88 4.71 -20.16
CA LEU A 653 5.17 3.45 -19.93
C LEU A 653 3.86 3.68 -19.18
N ASN A 654 3.87 4.52 -18.13
CA ASN A 654 2.67 4.85 -17.36
C ASN A 654 1.64 5.61 -18.20
N ARG A 655 2.06 6.57 -19.04
CA ARG A 655 1.18 7.24 -20.02
C ARG A 655 0.54 6.25 -20.97
N LEU A 656 1.36 5.37 -21.55
CA LEU A 656 0.92 4.38 -22.51
C LEU A 656 -0.09 3.41 -21.88
N LEU A 657 0.25 2.80 -20.75
CA LEU A 657 -0.63 1.88 -20.04
C LEU A 657 -1.90 2.59 -19.58
N GLY A 658 -1.78 3.80 -19.02
CA GLY A 658 -2.91 4.65 -18.63
C GLY A 658 -3.89 4.85 -19.78
N ALA A 659 -3.39 5.23 -20.96
CA ALA A 659 -4.20 5.53 -22.12
C ALA A 659 -4.78 4.30 -22.84
N VAL A 660 -4.01 3.22 -22.96
CA VAL A 660 -4.46 1.96 -23.58
C VAL A 660 -5.50 1.24 -22.71
N LEU A 661 -5.35 1.35 -21.38
CA LEU A 661 -6.19 0.64 -20.42
C LEU A 661 -7.36 1.49 -19.91
N ALA A 662 -7.40 2.80 -20.21
CA ALA A 662 -8.51 3.68 -19.90
C ALA A 662 -9.83 3.13 -20.49
N PRO A 663 -10.87 2.89 -19.65
CA PRO A 663 -12.16 2.44 -20.13
C PRO A 663 -12.84 3.56 -20.93
N PHE A 664 -13.64 3.17 -21.92
CA PHE A 664 -14.47 4.11 -22.69
C PHE A 664 -15.94 3.84 -22.33
N ARG A 665 -16.43 4.50 -21.28
CA ARG A 665 -17.77 4.27 -20.71
C ARG A 665 -18.80 5.17 -21.41
N PHE A 666 -20.05 5.09 -20.96
CA PHE A 666 -21.16 5.80 -21.59
C PHE A 666 -21.03 7.32 -21.60
N HIS A 667 -20.45 7.93 -20.55
CA HIS A 667 -20.30 9.38 -20.51
C HIS A 667 -19.19 9.86 -21.45
N GLU A 668 -18.15 9.06 -21.65
CA GLU A 668 -17.08 9.30 -22.62
C GLU A 668 -17.61 9.23 -24.05
N TRP A 669 -18.59 8.36 -24.34
CA TRP A 669 -19.33 8.38 -25.61
C TRP A 669 -20.10 9.68 -25.82
N ALA A 670 -20.71 10.23 -24.77
CA ALA A 670 -21.40 11.52 -24.87
C ALA A 670 -20.40 12.66 -25.17
N VAL A 671 -19.26 12.68 -24.49
CA VAL A 671 -18.16 13.63 -24.78
C VAL A 671 -17.64 13.46 -26.21
N PHE A 672 -17.44 12.22 -26.66
CA PHE A 672 -17.02 11.91 -28.02
C PHE A 672 -17.98 12.46 -29.06
N LEU A 673 -19.29 12.19 -28.91
CA LEU A 673 -20.31 12.65 -29.84
C LEU A 673 -20.45 14.17 -29.83
N LEU A 674 -20.34 14.80 -28.66
CA LEU A 674 -20.35 16.26 -28.54
C LEU A 674 -19.17 16.89 -29.29
N ILE A 675 -17.95 16.40 -29.05
CA ILE A 675 -16.74 16.90 -29.73
C ILE A 675 -16.84 16.64 -31.23
N LEU A 676 -17.38 15.49 -31.65
CA LEU A 676 -17.57 15.16 -33.06
C LEU A 676 -18.56 16.11 -33.73
N GLY A 677 -19.67 16.42 -33.05
CA GLY A 677 -20.67 17.38 -33.53
C GLY A 677 -20.10 18.78 -33.67
N VAL A 678 -19.38 19.27 -32.65
CA VAL A 678 -18.70 20.59 -32.69
C VAL A 678 -17.65 20.63 -33.80
N TYR A 679 -16.83 19.58 -33.92
CA TYR A 679 -15.83 19.48 -34.98
C TYR A 679 -16.50 19.52 -36.36
N ALA A 680 -17.54 18.71 -36.60
CA ALA A 680 -18.24 18.66 -37.87
C ALA A 680 -18.90 20.00 -38.24
N ALA A 681 -19.52 20.67 -37.27
CA ALA A 681 -20.16 21.99 -37.46
C ALA A 681 -19.17 23.08 -37.90
N ILE A 682 -17.87 22.93 -37.59
CA ILE A 682 -16.82 23.88 -37.98
C ILE A 682 -16.10 23.40 -39.25
N ALA A 683 -15.68 22.14 -39.27
CA ALA A 683 -14.83 21.58 -40.32
C ALA A 683 -15.55 21.42 -41.67
N ILE A 684 -16.84 21.02 -41.67
CA ILE A 684 -17.59 20.81 -42.91
C ILE A 684 -17.79 22.15 -43.67
N PRO A 685 -18.30 23.23 -43.04
CA PRO A 685 -18.46 24.51 -43.75
C PRO A 685 -17.14 25.06 -44.29
N ILE A 686 -16.06 25.03 -43.48
CA ILE A 686 -14.73 25.48 -43.90
C ILE A 686 -14.23 24.64 -45.08
N GLY A 687 -14.35 23.32 -44.97
CA GLY A 687 -13.87 22.40 -46.01
C GLY A 687 -14.62 22.56 -47.33
N ILE A 688 -15.94 22.74 -47.30
CA ILE A 688 -16.73 23.02 -48.50
C ILE A 688 -16.39 24.39 -49.07
N HIS A 689 -16.32 25.43 -48.24
CA HIS A 689 -16.03 26.80 -48.67
C HIS A 689 -14.64 26.94 -49.31
N THR A 690 -13.65 26.22 -48.79
CA THR A 690 -12.28 26.19 -49.35
C THR A 690 -12.13 25.26 -50.56
N GLY A 691 -13.20 24.54 -50.94
CA GLY A 691 -13.16 23.52 -52.00
C GLY A 691 -12.38 22.26 -51.63
N PHE A 692 -11.97 22.11 -50.37
CA PHE A 692 -11.23 20.96 -49.89
C PHE A 692 -12.12 19.72 -49.66
N LEU A 693 -13.35 19.91 -49.19
CA LEU A 693 -14.33 18.82 -49.03
C LEU A 693 -15.33 18.88 -50.18
N THR A 694 -15.36 17.83 -51.00
CA THR A 694 -16.30 17.69 -52.11
C THR A 694 -17.16 16.45 -51.88
N PRO A 695 -18.50 16.55 -51.81
CA PRO A 695 -19.37 15.39 -51.55
C PRO A 695 -19.30 14.42 -52.73
N THR A 696 -18.34 13.50 -52.69
CA THR A 696 -17.97 12.60 -53.77
C THR A 696 -17.60 11.27 -53.17
N TYR A 697 -18.31 10.23 -53.59
CA TYR A 697 -18.08 8.86 -53.13
C TYR A 697 -16.82 8.27 -53.79
N ALA A 698 -16.04 7.50 -53.03
CA ALA A 698 -14.79 6.90 -53.52
C ALA A 698 -14.98 5.83 -54.62
N GLY A 699 -16.19 5.26 -54.76
CA GLY A 699 -16.50 4.28 -55.83
C GLY A 699 -15.85 2.91 -55.66
N LEU A 700 -15.40 2.57 -54.46
CA LEU A 700 -14.70 1.32 -54.15
C LEU A 700 -15.66 0.13 -53.97
N THR A 701 -15.19 -1.07 -54.31
CA THR A 701 -15.91 -2.32 -54.01
C THR A 701 -15.91 -2.59 -52.49
N PRO A 702 -16.89 -3.35 -51.95
CA PRO A 702 -16.95 -3.62 -50.51
C PRO A 702 -15.66 -4.21 -49.90
N PRO A 703 -14.94 -5.16 -50.55
CA PRO A 703 -13.66 -5.65 -50.05
C PRO A 703 -12.57 -4.58 -50.01
N GLN A 704 -12.50 -3.73 -51.04
CA GLN A 704 -11.53 -2.62 -51.09
C GLN A 704 -11.82 -1.58 -50.02
N THR A 705 -13.09 -1.24 -49.80
CA THR A 705 -13.52 -0.36 -48.70
C THR A 705 -13.14 -0.94 -47.35
N ALA A 706 -13.36 -2.24 -47.12
CA ALA A 706 -13.00 -2.90 -45.87
C ALA A 706 -11.48 -2.86 -45.61
N ILE A 707 -10.66 -3.16 -46.63
CA ILE A 707 -9.19 -3.08 -46.53
C ILE A 707 -8.75 -1.66 -46.25
N LEU A 708 -9.34 -0.66 -46.94
CA LEU A 708 -9.00 0.74 -46.74
C LEU A 708 -9.34 1.22 -45.33
N LEU A 709 -10.52 0.86 -44.80
CA LEU A 709 -10.92 1.19 -43.43
C LEU A 709 -9.95 0.60 -42.40
N VAL A 710 -9.50 -0.64 -42.59
CA VAL A 710 -8.47 -1.26 -41.73
C VAL A 710 -7.14 -0.52 -41.86
N ARG A 711 -6.72 -0.15 -43.08
CA ARG A 711 -5.49 0.62 -43.28
C ARG A 711 -5.53 1.97 -42.56
N ILE A 712 -6.58 2.77 -42.77
CA ILE A 712 -6.76 4.09 -42.13
C ILE A 712 -6.73 3.96 -40.60
N PHE A 713 -7.27 2.87 -40.05
CA PHE A 713 -7.27 2.63 -38.62
C PHE A 713 -5.85 2.50 -38.07
N PHE A 714 -4.99 1.70 -38.71
CA PHE A 714 -3.61 1.55 -38.26
C PHE A 714 -2.75 2.76 -38.67
N LEU A 715 -2.90 3.23 -39.90
CA LEU A 715 -2.16 4.34 -40.48
C LEU A 715 -3.10 5.20 -41.34
N PRO A 716 -3.42 6.44 -40.93
CA PRO A 716 -2.72 7.22 -39.91
C PRO A 716 -3.18 7.03 -38.45
N ALA A 717 -4.43 6.63 -38.20
CA ALA A 717 -5.08 6.96 -36.92
C ALA A 717 -4.38 6.40 -35.67
N LEU A 718 -4.02 5.11 -35.64
CA LEU A 718 -3.35 4.53 -34.48
C LEU A 718 -1.93 5.09 -34.27
N VAL A 719 -1.11 5.14 -35.32
CA VAL A 719 0.29 5.57 -35.20
C VAL A 719 0.40 7.03 -34.78
N GLU A 720 -0.40 7.92 -35.38
CA GLU A 720 -0.33 9.35 -35.08
C GLU A 720 -0.83 9.65 -33.66
N GLU A 721 -1.92 9.01 -33.24
CA GLU A 721 -2.44 9.17 -31.87
C GLU A 721 -1.55 8.49 -30.82
N PHE A 722 -0.80 7.45 -31.19
CA PHE A 722 0.26 6.91 -30.34
C PHE A 722 1.36 7.94 -30.08
N GLY A 723 1.78 8.69 -31.10
CA GLY A 723 2.70 9.82 -30.94
C GLY A 723 2.16 10.88 -29.99
N ARG A 724 0.85 11.19 -30.08
CA ARG A 724 0.19 12.17 -29.19
C ARG A 724 0.29 11.78 -27.72
N ILE A 725 -0.03 10.54 -27.37
CA ILE A 725 -0.04 10.11 -25.95
C ILE A 725 1.35 10.02 -25.30
N LEU A 726 2.42 9.91 -26.10
CA LEU A 726 3.79 9.95 -25.57
C LEU A 726 4.17 11.37 -25.14
N ILE A 727 3.77 12.37 -25.93
CA ILE A 727 4.07 13.79 -25.69
C ILE A 727 3.09 14.37 -24.66
N LEU A 728 1.79 14.16 -24.85
CA LEU A 728 0.72 14.76 -24.08
C LEU A 728 0.52 14.04 -22.74
N PRO A 729 0.67 14.73 -21.60
CA PRO A 729 0.52 14.11 -20.28
C PRO A 729 -0.91 13.61 -20.04
N HIS A 730 -1.01 12.42 -19.46
CA HIS A 730 -2.27 11.80 -19.13
C HIS A 730 -3.01 12.61 -18.04
N PRO A 731 -4.35 12.73 -18.08
CA PRO A 731 -5.11 13.55 -17.12
C PRO A 731 -4.87 13.19 -15.63
N THR A 732 -4.46 11.95 -15.35
CA THR A 732 -4.16 11.48 -13.99
C THR A 732 -2.75 11.82 -13.50
N GLU A 733 -1.88 12.44 -14.30
CA GLU A 733 -0.52 12.84 -13.88
C GLU A 733 -0.51 14.04 -12.91
N GLY A 734 -1.65 14.70 -12.70
CA GLY A 734 -1.79 15.75 -11.68
C GLY A 734 -1.00 17.04 -11.99
N MET A 735 -0.69 17.29 -13.27
CA MET A 735 0.02 18.49 -13.68
C MET A 735 -0.84 19.76 -13.54
N SER A 736 -0.17 20.92 -13.49
CA SER A 736 -0.86 22.21 -13.54
C SER A 736 -1.51 22.42 -14.92
N TYR A 737 -2.60 23.20 -14.97
CA TYR A 737 -3.29 23.53 -16.23
C TYR A 737 -2.36 24.20 -17.24
N LEU A 738 -1.47 25.10 -16.77
CA LEU A 738 -0.49 25.75 -17.63
C LEU A 738 0.49 24.75 -18.24
N ALA A 739 1.07 23.87 -17.42
CA ALA A 739 1.99 22.84 -17.92
C ALA A 739 1.27 21.93 -18.93
N TRP A 740 0.06 21.47 -18.60
CA TRP A 740 -0.72 20.63 -19.51
C TRP A 740 -1.01 21.35 -20.83
N TRP A 741 -1.39 22.63 -20.77
CA TRP A 741 -1.65 23.45 -21.96
C TRP A 741 -0.41 23.64 -22.83
N LEU A 742 0.78 23.83 -22.23
CA LEU A 742 2.04 23.90 -22.98
C LEU A 742 2.34 22.59 -23.71
N TRP A 743 2.17 21.45 -23.04
CA TRP A 743 2.34 20.14 -23.69
C TRP A 743 1.28 19.86 -24.76
N ALA A 744 0.05 20.31 -24.56
CA ALA A 744 -1.02 20.21 -25.55
C ALA A 744 -0.68 20.99 -26.84
N ASN A 745 -0.16 22.20 -26.70
CA ASN A 745 0.30 22.99 -27.85
C ASN A 745 1.53 22.36 -28.53
N LEU A 746 2.47 21.82 -27.77
CA LEU A 746 3.61 21.10 -28.33
C LEU A 746 3.17 19.87 -29.12
N ALA A 747 2.28 19.04 -28.56
CA ALA A 747 1.74 17.86 -29.23
C ALA A 747 0.97 18.24 -30.51
N LEU A 748 0.18 19.32 -30.47
CA LEU A 748 -0.53 19.84 -31.64
C LEU A 748 0.44 20.35 -32.72
N PHE A 749 1.46 21.11 -32.33
CA PHE A 749 2.47 21.64 -33.25
C PHE A 749 3.23 20.52 -33.96
N VAL A 750 3.72 19.52 -33.21
CA VAL A 750 4.40 18.34 -33.76
C VAL A 750 3.48 17.58 -34.71
N TYR A 751 2.22 17.39 -34.34
CA TYR A 751 1.21 16.73 -35.19
C TYR A 751 0.99 17.46 -36.52
N VAL A 752 0.85 18.79 -36.50
CA VAL A 752 0.62 19.57 -37.72
C VAL A 752 1.86 19.60 -38.62
N ILE A 753 3.05 19.84 -38.05
CA ILE A 753 4.31 19.90 -38.83
C ILE A 753 4.74 18.54 -39.38
N TYR A 754 4.37 17.45 -38.72
CA TYR A 754 4.64 16.10 -39.21
C TYR A 754 4.12 15.90 -40.65
N HIS A 755 2.99 16.49 -41.03
CA HIS A 755 2.38 16.29 -42.35
C HIS A 755 3.25 16.81 -43.53
N PRO A 756 3.65 18.10 -43.59
CA PRO A 756 4.53 18.58 -44.65
C PRO A 756 5.92 17.92 -44.62
N LEU A 757 6.44 17.60 -43.43
CA LEU A 757 7.69 16.86 -43.29
C LEU A 757 7.59 15.43 -43.85
N ASN A 758 6.51 14.72 -43.55
CA ASN A 758 6.24 13.39 -44.05
C ASN A 758 6.09 13.41 -45.58
N ALA A 759 5.35 14.37 -46.12
CA ALA A 759 5.22 14.54 -47.57
C ALA A 759 6.57 14.84 -48.26
N ARG A 760 7.46 15.59 -47.61
CA ARG A 760 8.78 15.92 -48.15
C ARG A 760 9.77 14.76 -48.10
N MET A 761 9.71 13.92 -47.06
CA MET A 761 10.76 12.93 -46.79
C MET A 761 10.36 11.48 -47.13
N PHE A 762 9.10 11.10 -46.92
CA PHE A 762 8.69 9.70 -46.99
C PHE A 762 7.50 9.46 -47.94
N TYR A 763 6.51 10.36 -47.95
CA TYR A 763 5.28 10.22 -48.74
C TYR A 763 5.12 11.33 -49.80
N HIS A 764 6.00 11.29 -50.79
CA HIS A 764 6.06 12.29 -51.88
C HIS A 764 4.74 12.47 -52.63
N ALA A 765 3.90 11.44 -52.73
CA ALA A 765 2.56 11.54 -53.34
C ALA A 765 1.63 12.50 -52.60
N GLY A 766 1.84 12.72 -51.29
CA GLY A 766 1.08 13.66 -50.47
C GLY A 766 1.53 15.12 -50.57
N TYR A 767 2.61 15.41 -51.31
CA TYR A 767 3.23 16.75 -51.37
C TYR A 767 2.26 17.90 -51.73
N PRO A 768 1.39 17.80 -52.75
CA PRO A 768 0.46 18.87 -53.07
C PRO A 768 -0.59 19.10 -51.98
N LEU A 769 -0.94 18.04 -51.25
CA LEU A 769 -2.04 18.02 -50.30
C LEU A 769 -1.59 18.49 -48.91
N PHE A 770 -0.51 17.90 -48.39
CA PHE A 770 -0.02 18.13 -47.02
C PHE A 770 0.66 19.48 -46.84
N PHE A 771 0.94 20.21 -47.91
CA PHE A 771 1.36 21.61 -47.88
C PHE A 771 0.21 22.60 -48.12
N SER A 772 -1.00 22.12 -48.43
CA SER A 772 -2.13 23.02 -48.72
C SER A 772 -2.68 23.65 -47.44
N LYS A 773 -2.94 24.97 -47.47
CA LYS A 773 -3.49 25.71 -46.33
C LYS A 773 -4.84 25.14 -45.83
N PRO A 774 -5.79 24.76 -46.70
CA PRO A 774 -7.05 24.15 -46.26
C PRO A 774 -6.84 22.82 -45.53
N PHE A 775 -5.95 21.96 -46.03
CA PHE A 775 -5.60 20.70 -45.36
C PHE A 775 -5.01 20.96 -43.97
N LEU A 776 -4.01 21.84 -43.87
CA LEU A 776 -3.35 22.13 -42.59
C LEU A 776 -4.32 22.75 -41.58
N LEU A 777 -5.28 23.58 -42.02
CA LEU A 777 -6.32 24.13 -41.16
C LEU A 777 -7.24 23.02 -40.60
N LEU A 778 -7.77 22.16 -41.47
CA LEU A 778 -8.65 21.05 -41.05
C LEU A 778 -7.92 20.00 -40.21
N CYS A 779 -6.66 19.70 -40.56
CA CYS A 779 -5.75 18.88 -39.77
C CYS A 779 -5.53 19.49 -38.38
N THR A 780 -5.29 20.79 -38.28
CA THR A 780 -5.16 21.49 -36.99
C THR A 780 -6.44 21.37 -36.16
N LEU A 781 -7.62 21.56 -36.76
CA LEU A 781 -8.91 21.40 -36.08
C LEU A 781 -9.12 19.97 -35.58
N LEU A 782 -8.77 18.96 -36.38
CA LEU A 782 -8.80 17.56 -35.97
C LEU A 782 -7.84 17.31 -34.80
N GLY A 783 -6.62 17.84 -34.87
CA GLY A 783 -5.63 17.76 -33.80
C GLY A 783 -6.11 18.40 -32.50
N ILE A 784 -6.79 19.55 -32.57
CA ILE A 784 -7.42 20.21 -31.41
C ILE A 784 -8.53 19.33 -30.83
N ALA A 785 -9.42 18.80 -31.67
CA ALA A 785 -10.51 17.94 -31.24
C ALA A 785 -10.01 16.66 -30.55
N CYS A 786 -9.02 15.98 -31.13
CA CYS A 786 -8.34 14.84 -30.52
C CYS A 786 -7.67 15.23 -29.19
N THR A 787 -6.97 16.36 -29.14
CA THR A 787 -6.32 16.83 -27.90
C THR A 787 -7.33 17.12 -26.79
N ALA A 788 -8.46 17.76 -27.10
CA ALA A 788 -9.55 17.99 -26.16
C ALA A 788 -10.17 16.67 -25.68
N LEU A 789 -10.48 15.76 -26.60
CA LEU A 789 -11.04 14.44 -26.29
C LEU A 789 -10.10 13.64 -25.37
N TYR A 790 -8.79 13.70 -25.58
CA TYR A 790 -7.81 13.06 -24.70
C TYR A 790 -7.80 13.70 -23.31
N GLY A 791 -7.87 15.04 -23.23
CA GLY A 791 -7.92 15.75 -21.95
C GLY A 791 -9.11 15.33 -21.08
N PHE A 792 -10.26 15.03 -21.70
CA PHE A 792 -11.45 14.58 -20.97
C PHE A 792 -11.49 13.08 -20.68
N THR A 793 -11.01 12.24 -21.61
CA THR A 793 -11.21 10.78 -21.54
C THR A 793 -9.96 10.01 -21.11
N GLY A 794 -8.77 10.56 -21.37
CA GLY A 794 -7.49 9.87 -21.24
C GLY A 794 -7.33 8.64 -22.14
N SER A 795 -8.27 8.35 -23.05
CA SER A 795 -8.34 7.06 -23.76
C SER A 795 -7.68 7.11 -25.13
N LEU A 796 -6.69 6.22 -25.38
CA LEU A 796 -6.10 6.06 -26.71
C LEU A 796 -7.16 5.59 -27.72
N MET A 797 -8.01 4.63 -27.36
CA MET A 797 -9.00 4.08 -28.29
C MET A 797 -10.04 5.14 -28.68
N GLY A 798 -10.45 5.99 -27.73
CA GLY A 798 -11.32 7.13 -28.02
C GLY A 798 -10.73 8.04 -29.10
N LEU A 799 -9.43 8.36 -29.01
CA LEU A 799 -8.71 9.15 -30.00
C LEU A 799 -8.64 8.47 -31.35
N VAL A 800 -8.20 7.21 -31.38
CA VAL A 800 -8.00 6.45 -32.61
C VAL A 800 -9.33 6.32 -33.36
N LEU A 801 -10.42 6.02 -32.66
CA LEU A 801 -11.74 5.95 -33.27
C LEU A 801 -12.23 7.30 -33.78
N PHE A 802 -11.97 8.39 -33.05
CA PHE A 802 -12.34 9.74 -33.48
C PHE A 802 -11.60 10.14 -34.75
N HIS A 803 -10.27 10.03 -34.73
CA HIS A 803 -9.40 10.32 -35.85
C HIS A 803 -9.79 9.45 -37.05
N TRP A 804 -9.88 8.13 -36.85
CA TRP A 804 -10.26 7.17 -37.88
C TRP A 804 -11.60 7.52 -38.53
N ALA A 805 -12.63 7.83 -37.74
CA ALA A 805 -13.95 8.17 -38.27
C ALA A 805 -13.90 9.43 -39.15
N VAL A 806 -13.21 10.48 -38.70
CA VAL A 806 -13.07 11.72 -39.45
C VAL A 806 -12.35 11.49 -40.78
N VAL A 807 -11.21 10.78 -40.76
CA VAL A 807 -10.41 10.51 -41.97
C VAL A 807 -11.14 9.55 -42.91
N ALA A 808 -11.81 8.53 -42.39
CA ALA A 808 -12.60 7.59 -43.18
C ALA A 808 -13.75 8.29 -43.91
N VAL A 809 -14.49 9.17 -43.23
CA VAL A 809 -15.56 9.97 -43.84
C VAL A 809 -15.00 10.88 -44.93
N TRP A 810 -13.88 11.56 -44.67
CA TRP A 810 -13.26 12.41 -45.68
C TRP A 810 -12.83 11.63 -46.94
N ILE A 811 -12.13 10.51 -46.75
CA ILE A 811 -11.63 9.70 -47.86
C ILE A 811 -12.78 9.08 -48.66
N LEU A 812 -13.78 8.49 -47.98
CA LEU A 812 -14.83 7.72 -48.64
C LEU A 812 -15.96 8.59 -49.21
N LEU A 813 -16.30 9.71 -48.56
CA LEU A 813 -17.53 10.46 -48.84
C LEU A 813 -17.28 11.91 -49.25
N LEU A 814 -16.13 12.50 -48.91
CA LEU A 814 -15.87 13.94 -49.10
C LEU A 814 -14.68 14.22 -50.01
N GLY A 815 -14.42 13.34 -50.99
CA GLY A 815 -13.46 13.58 -52.06
C GLY A 815 -11.99 13.31 -51.73
N GLY A 816 -11.68 12.84 -50.52
CA GLY A 816 -10.31 12.57 -50.10
C GLY A 816 -9.64 11.44 -50.89
N TYR A 817 -10.39 10.43 -51.32
CA TYR A 817 -9.84 9.34 -52.15
C TYR A 817 -9.25 9.87 -53.46
N GLN A 818 -9.94 10.77 -54.15
CA GLN A 818 -9.48 11.37 -55.41
C GLN A 818 -8.28 12.29 -55.18
N GLN A 819 -8.23 13.01 -54.06
CA GLN A 819 -7.14 13.93 -53.72
C GLN A 819 -5.82 13.21 -53.41
N LEU A 820 -5.89 11.98 -52.91
CA LEU A 820 -4.73 11.15 -52.57
C LEU A 820 -4.18 10.34 -53.75
N GLN A 821 -4.89 10.29 -54.89
CA GLN A 821 -4.38 9.64 -56.09
C GLN A 821 -3.31 10.49 -56.76
N PRO A 822 -2.26 9.88 -57.34
CA PRO A 822 -1.30 10.61 -58.15
C PRO A 822 -2.04 11.28 -59.31
N LYS A 823 -1.92 12.60 -59.44
CA LYS A 823 -2.38 13.28 -60.67
C LYS A 823 -1.55 12.71 -61.81
N LYS A 824 -2.17 11.99 -62.76
CA LYS A 824 -1.53 11.67 -64.03
C LYS A 824 -1.14 13.01 -64.66
N THR A 825 0.15 13.29 -64.74
CA THR A 825 0.67 14.38 -65.56
C THR A 825 0.29 14.05 -66.99
N ALA A 826 -0.63 14.84 -67.57
CA ALA A 826 -0.81 14.86 -69.01
C ALA A 826 0.52 15.36 -69.60
N HIS A 827 1.17 14.49 -70.37
CA HIS A 827 2.25 14.90 -71.27
C HIS A 827 1.69 15.66 -72.44
#